data_AF-A0A151EC09-F1
#
_entry.id   AF-A0A151EC09-F1
#
_cell.length_a   1.000
_cell.length_b   1.000
_cell.length_c   1.000
_cell.angle_alpha   90.00
_cell.angle_beta   90.00
_cell.angle_gamma   90.00
#
_symmetry.space_group_name_H-M   'P 1'
#
loop_
_entity.id
_entity.type
_entity.pdbx_description
1 polymer ?
#
loop_
_entity_poly.entity_id
_entity_poly.type
_entity_poly.pdbx_seq_one_letter_code
_entity_poly.pdbx_strand_id
1 'polypeptide(L)'
;MDPSVSKKVDKIEFGLMSPKFIKEMASAKIVTPELYDKEGYPVDGGLMDVRLGVIDPGLKCKTCGCKLKECPGHFGYIELARPVIHIKFVNVILDLLRCICRGCGNILIPNDKIRKHGAELEKIGQEFGVDEQRKKIKEIIAALKTITKCPHCKEKQMKIRIEKPTTFLEDEKRLSPIEVRSRLERIKREHLPFFGINPKSAQPEWMVLTVLPIPPVTMRPSITLETGERSEDDLTHKLGDIVRINQRLFENINAGAPEIIIEDLWDLLQYHITTFFDNAVAQLPPARHRSGQPLKTITARIKSKEGRIRHNLAGKRTNFSARTVISPDPMLNINEVGVPLVMAMKLTVPERITEWNIEYLKEFVKRGSKEYPGANYIIRPDGRRKKITDETKEQLLEELQPGFIVERHLMDGDISVFNRQPSLHRMSMMCHRVKVLPGLTLRLNPAVCAPYNADFDGDEMNLHIPQTEEARSEAEILMEVQTQLISPRYGLSIIGCNQDAITGNYILTKYLDLPREEAVDLLVAAGVEDFSKLPNKHVVSGKEIFAVLLPNDFNFRGYARHYKEGVDDPDAIVEIKDGKLITGVLDKNNLGHGSGLLLRNLHKQYGAARMVDMLGKIYRLGIEVLLRHGFTMTISDIDLKPEVQEEVKRLLEEADNDVNRMIQEYHEGTLELLPGRDLRETLELRILERLNKTRNDTGELVAKNADKDSHTLIMIDSGAKGNLLNLAQMSACVGQQALRGGRIRRGYEDRTLSCFKKGDLGAASRGFIKHGFKNGLEPYELFFMAMTGRDSLMDTALRTPKSGYLYRRLANAMQDFKVEYDFTVRDAGKRIVQFAYGEDGVDVSKSEGGKINVGHIIRTT
;
A
#
# COMPACT_ATOMS: atom_id res chain seq x y z
N MET A 1 13.18 -30.08 -2.72
CA MET A 1 14.38 -29.24 -2.89
C MET A 1 14.51 -28.88 -4.36
N ASP A 2 14.30 -27.61 -4.70
CA ASP A 2 14.48 -27.11 -6.07
C ASP A 2 15.95 -27.24 -6.50
N PRO A 3 16.26 -27.87 -7.63
CA PRO A 3 17.60 -27.81 -8.19
C PRO A 3 17.76 -26.43 -8.82
N SER A 4 18.45 -25.46 -8.20
CA SER A 4 19.19 -24.43 -8.97
C SER A 4 19.82 -23.25 -8.23
N VAL A 5 19.56 -22.96 -6.95
CA VAL A 5 20.23 -21.79 -6.31
C VAL A 5 21.51 -22.21 -5.58
N SER A 6 22.58 -22.42 -6.33
CA SER A 6 23.90 -22.76 -5.76
C SER A 6 24.59 -21.57 -5.08
N LYS A 7 24.22 -20.33 -5.42
CA LYS A 7 24.77 -19.09 -4.83
C LYS A 7 23.69 -18.00 -4.76
N LYS A 8 23.69 -17.22 -3.66
CA LYS A 8 22.85 -16.02 -3.48
C LYS A 8 23.75 -14.77 -3.51
N VAL A 9 23.19 -13.62 -3.88
CA VAL A 9 23.92 -12.35 -3.88
C VAL A 9 24.08 -11.88 -2.43
N ASP A 10 25.31 -11.86 -1.94
CA ASP A 10 25.65 -11.38 -0.58
C ASP A 10 25.80 -9.86 -0.53
N LYS A 11 26.52 -9.28 -1.50
CA LYS A 11 26.83 -7.84 -1.56
C LYS A 11 26.84 -7.33 -2.99
N ILE A 12 26.45 -6.06 -3.17
CA ILE A 12 26.59 -5.32 -4.43
C ILE A 12 27.54 -4.14 -4.19
N GLU A 13 28.65 -4.10 -4.91
CA GLU A 13 29.62 -3.00 -4.86
C GLU A 13 29.46 -2.10 -6.09
N PHE A 14 29.00 -0.87 -5.87
CA PHE A 14 28.86 0.11 -6.94
C PHE A 14 30.20 0.82 -7.21
N GLY A 15 30.50 1.07 -8.48
CA GLY A 15 31.73 1.73 -8.92
C GLY A 15 31.56 2.41 -10.28
N LEU A 16 32.65 3.01 -10.76
CA LEU A 16 32.72 3.56 -12.12
C LEU A 16 33.37 2.53 -13.04
N MET A 17 32.82 2.38 -14.24
CA MET A 17 33.40 1.47 -15.24
C MET A 17 34.65 2.09 -15.86
N SER A 18 35.79 1.41 -15.75
CA SER A 18 37.01 1.86 -16.41
C SER A 18 36.91 1.67 -17.94
N PRO A 19 37.59 2.49 -18.75
CA PRO A 19 37.64 2.30 -20.20
C PRO A 19 38.14 0.90 -20.61
N LYS A 20 39.08 0.33 -19.84
CA LYS A 20 39.58 -1.04 -20.04
C LYS A 20 38.49 -2.07 -19.80
N PHE A 21 37.78 -1.95 -18.67
CA PHE A 21 36.67 -2.85 -18.33
C PHE A 21 35.54 -2.80 -19.36
N ILE A 22 35.20 -1.61 -19.87
CA ILE A 22 34.17 -1.46 -20.91
C ILE A 22 34.57 -2.23 -22.19
N LYS A 23 35.84 -2.16 -22.60
CA LYS A 23 36.34 -2.90 -23.77
C LYS A 23 36.35 -4.41 -23.54
N GLU A 24 36.77 -4.87 -22.35
CA GLU A 24 36.77 -6.30 -21.99
C GLU A 24 35.36 -6.89 -21.89
N MET A 25 34.39 -6.10 -21.41
CA MET A 25 32.98 -6.51 -21.29
C MET A 25 32.28 -6.56 -22.65
N ALA A 26 32.70 -5.75 -23.61
CA ALA A 26 31.97 -5.55 -24.86
C ALA A 26 32.29 -6.62 -25.91
N SER A 27 31.26 -7.09 -26.61
CA SER A 27 31.36 -8.13 -27.64
C SER A 27 31.56 -7.58 -29.05
N ALA A 28 31.28 -6.30 -29.27
CA ALA A 28 31.43 -5.64 -30.57
C ALA A 28 31.81 -4.16 -30.42
N LYS A 29 32.66 -3.70 -31.35
CA LYS A 29 32.96 -2.27 -31.56
C LYS A 29 31.96 -1.70 -32.55
N ILE A 30 31.31 -0.59 -32.19
CA ILE A 30 30.34 0.09 -33.05
C ILE A 30 31.06 1.17 -33.85
N VAL A 31 30.91 1.11 -35.16
CA VAL A 31 31.60 1.99 -36.12
C VAL A 31 30.65 2.71 -37.07
N THR A 32 29.52 2.11 -37.44
CA THR A 32 28.55 2.69 -38.37
C THR A 32 27.25 3.06 -37.68
N PRO A 33 26.62 4.21 -38.03
CA PRO A 33 25.30 4.58 -37.54
C PRO A 33 24.16 3.84 -38.27
N GLU A 34 24.45 3.14 -39.36
CA GLU A 34 23.47 2.36 -40.13
C GLU A 34 22.98 1.16 -39.31
N LEU A 35 21.65 0.95 -39.30
CA LEU A 35 21.01 -0.09 -38.48
C LEU A 35 20.83 -1.38 -39.28
N TYR A 36 20.30 -1.28 -40.49
CA TYR A 36 19.99 -2.39 -41.39
C TYR A 36 20.53 -2.13 -42.78
N ASP A 37 20.88 -3.19 -43.49
CA ASP A 37 21.25 -3.13 -44.90
C ASP A 37 20.02 -2.99 -45.82
N LYS A 38 20.26 -2.96 -47.14
CA LYS A 38 19.19 -2.85 -48.15
C LYS A 38 18.25 -4.06 -48.18
N GLU A 39 18.68 -5.19 -47.64
CA GLU A 39 17.92 -6.44 -47.56
C GLU A 39 17.15 -6.56 -46.23
N GLY A 40 17.31 -5.60 -45.32
CA GLY A 40 16.64 -5.55 -44.03
C GLY A 40 17.35 -6.34 -42.92
N TYR A 41 18.57 -6.84 -43.15
CA TYR A 41 19.37 -7.51 -42.13
C TYR A 41 20.18 -6.50 -41.31
N PRO A 42 20.41 -6.78 -40.01
CA PRO A 42 21.22 -5.89 -39.19
C PRO A 42 22.67 -5.79 -39.69
N VAL A 43 23.20 -4.57 -39.75
CA VAL A 43 24.56 -4.30 -40.24
C VAL A 43 25.61 -4.71 -39.18
N ASP A 44 26.63 -5.46 -39.60
CA ASP A 44 27.77 -5.79 -38.75
C ASP A 44 28.56 -4.52 -38.40
N GLY A 45 28.85 -4.31 -37.11
CA GLY A 45 29.46 -3.07 -36.60
C GLY A 45 28.49 -1.88 -36.45
N GLY A 46 27.20 -2.08 -36.72
CA GLY A 46 26.11 -1.14 -36.47
C GLY A 46 25.45 -1.31 -35.09
N LEU A 47 24.49 -0.44 -34.75
CA LEU A 47 23.82 -0.45 -33.43
C LEU A 47 22.86 -1.64 -33.21
N MET A 48 22.54 -2.39 -34.27
CA MET A 48 21.71 -3.60 -34.25
C MET A 48 22.52 -4.88 -34.51
N ASP A 49 23.86 -4.83 -34.44
CA ASP A 49 24.74 -5.97 -34.65
C ASP A 49 24.30 -7.19 -33.82
N VAL A 50 24.17 -8.34 -34.48
CA VAL A 50 23.68 -9.61 -33.91
C VAL A 50 24.55 -10.12 -32.75
N ARG A 51 25.80 -9.64 -32.64
CA ARG A 51 26.68 -9.89 -31.48
C ARG A 51 26.20 -9.22 -30.20
N LEU A 52 25.42 -8.14 -30.29
CA LEU A 52 24.84 -7.43 -29.14
C LEU A 52 23.57 -8.08 -28.58
N GLY A 53 23.02 -9.06 -29.31
CA GLY A 53 21.79 -9.77 -28.97
C GLY A 53 20.84 -9.86 -30.15
N VAL A 54 19.74 -10.60 -29.96
CA VAL A 54 18.71 -10.79 -31.00
C VAL A 54 17.34 -10.42 -30.47
N ILE A 55 16.56 -9.73 -31.30
CA ILE A 55 15.15 -9.39 -31.03
C ILE A 55 14.19 -10.09 -31.99
N ASP A 56 14.67 -10.52 -33.16
CA ASP A 56 13.88 -11.22 -34.16
C ASP A 56 13.82 -12.74 -33.89
N PRO A 57 12.63 -13.39 -33.92
CA PRO A 57 12.48 -14.82 -33.58
C PRO A 57 13.30 -15.79 -34.46
N GLY A 58 13.63 -15.40 -35.69
CA GLY A 58 14.37 -16.21 -36.65
C GLY A 58 15.89 -16.14 -36.51
N LEU A 59 16.42 -15.20 -35.72
CA LEU A 59 17.86 -14.98 -35.57
C LEU A 59 18.40 -15.64 -34.30
N LYS A 60 19.65 -16.09 -34.39
CA LYS A 60 20.45 -16.55 -33.23
C LYS A 60 21.56 -15.56 -32.97
N CYS A 61 21.85 -15.31 -31.70
CA CYS A 61 22.92 -14.40 -31.34
C CYS A 61 24.29 -14.96 -31.75
N LYS A 62 25.11 -14.16 -32.43
CA LYS A 62 26.48 -14.55 -32.84
C LYS A 62 27.42 -14.75 -31.63
N THR A 63 27.09 -14.19 -30.46
CA THR A 63 27.94 -14.25 -29.25
C THR A 63 27.61 -15.44 -28.35
N CYS A 64 26.32 -15.67 -28.04
CA CYS A 64 25.91 -16.76 -27.14
C CYS A 64 25.19 -17.94 -27.83
N GLY A 65 24.81 -17.83 -29.10
CA GLY A 65 24.04 -18.87 -29.81
C GLY A 65 22.57 -19.00 -29.39
N CYS A 66 22.14 -18.31 -28.33
CA CYS A 66 20.78 -18.35 -27.82
C CYS A 66 19.78 -17.63 -28.73
N LYS A 67 18.50 -18.01 -28.59
CA LYS A 67 17.34 -17.34 -29.23
C LYS A 67 16.84 -16.17 -28.36
N LEU A 68 15.86 -15.43 -28.88
CA LEU A 68 15.23 -14.25 -28.27
C LEU A 68 14.99 -14.33 -26.75
N LYS A 69 14.35 -15.39 -26.25
CA LYS A 69 13.94 -15.50 -24.83
C LYS A 69 15.07 -15.89 -23.87
N GLU A 70 16.13 -16.48 -24.42
CA GLU A 70 17.24 -17.05 -23.64
C GLU A 70 18.49 -16.16 -23.69
N CYS A 71 18.58 -15.30 -24.70
CA CYS A 71 19.71 -14.39 -24.86
C CYS A 71 19.63 -13.25 -23.82
N PRO A 72 20.64 -13.10 -22.93
CA PRO A 72 20.67 -11.99 -21.98
C PRO A 72 20.95 -10.64 -22.64
N GLY A 73 21.51 -10.65 -23.85
CA GLY A 73 22.07 -9.48 -24.53
C GLY A 73 23.52 -9.22 -24.12
N HIS A 74 24.26 -8.56 -25.00
CA HIS A 74 25.69 -8.31 -24.83
C HIS A 74 26.01 -6.84 -25.10
N PHE A 75 26.90 -6.27 -24.30
CA PHE A 75 27.29 -4.87 -24.44
C PHE A 75 28.18 -4.68 -25.68
N GLY A 76 28.05 -3.52 -26.30
CA GLY A 76 29.01 -3.01 -27.28
C GLY A 76 29.82 -1.87 -26.67
N TYR A 77 30.73 -1.31 -27.46
CA TYR A 77 31.38 -0.06 -27.11
C TYR A 77 31.63 0.82 -28.32
N ILE A 78 31.71 2.13 -28.09
CA ILE A 78 32.19 3.12 -29.05
C ILE A 78 33.38 3.86 -28.45
N GLU A 79 34.43 4.02 -29.25
CA GLU A 79 35.58 4.87 -28.90
C GLU A 79 35.27 6.31 -29.29
N LEU A 80 35.32 7.21 -28.32
CA LEU A 80 35.05 8.62 -28.56
C LEU A 80 36.29 9.27 -29.18
N ALA A 81 36.10 10.05 -30.25
CA ALA A 81 37.17 10.75 -30.96
C ALA A 81 37.86 11.78 -30.05
N ARG A 82 37.10 12.36 -29.11
CA ARG A 82 37.59 13.25 -28.05
C ARG A 82 36.91 12.91 -26.72
N PRO A 83 37.57 13.17 -25.56
CA PRO A 83 36.99 12.88 -24.25
C PRO A 83 35.79 13.78 -23.94
N VAL A 84 34.80 13.24 -23.23
CA VAL A 84 33.51 13.93 -22.96
C VAL A 84 33.19 13.88 -21.47
N ILE A 85 32.80 15.01 -20.89
CA ILE A 85 32.50 15.10 -19.45
C ILE A 85 31.15 14.45 -19.17
N HIS A 86 31.07 13.55 -18.19
CA HIS A 86 29.81 12.95 -17.80
C HIS A 86 28.99 13.90 -16.92
N ILE A 87 27.78 14.27 -17.37
CA ILE A 87 26.90 15.28 -16.74
C ILE A 87 26.66 15.07 -15.23
N LYS A 88 26.54 13.84 -14.77
CA LYS A 88 26.26 13.54 -13.34
C LYS A 88 27.45 13.77 -12.40
N PHE A 89 28.67 13.81 -12.93
CA PHE A 89 29.90 13.95 -12.13
C PHE A 89 30.48 15.36 -12.18
N VAL A 90 29.85 16.28 -12.91
CA VAL A 90 30.31 17.66 -13.09
C VAL A 90 30.61 18.37 -11.75
N ASN A 91 29.73 18.24 -10.74
CA ASN A 91 29.96 18.84 -9.43
C ASN A 91 31.14 18.19 -8.68
N VAL A 92 31.34 16.87 -8.84
CA VAL A 92 32.45 16.15 -8.21
C VAL A 92 33.78 16.54 -8.86
N ILE A 93 33.80 16.63 -10.20
CA ILE A 93 34.95 17.14 -10.96
C ILE A 93 35.27 18.58 -10.53
N LEU A 94 34.27 19.44 -10.36
CA LEU A 94 34.47 20.82 -9.88
C LEU A 94 35.13 20.86 -8.50
N ASP A 95 34.68 20.03 -7.57
CA ASP A 95 35.25 19.96 -6.23
C ASP A 95 36.70 19.45 -6.26
N LEU A 96 36.99 18.43 -7.08
CA LEU A 96 38.35 17.92 -7.28
C LEU A 96 39.27 18.98 -7.89
N LEU A 97 38.84 19.67 -8.94
CA LEU A 97 39.63 20.72 -9.60
C LEU A 97 39.93 21.90 -8.67
N ARG A 98 39.04 22.22 -7.73
CA ARG A 98 39.23 23.32 -6.76
C ARG A 98 40.11 22.95 -5.56
N CYS A 99 40.13 21.68 -5.17
CA CYS A 99 40.78 21.24 -3.93
C CYS A 99 42.15 20.59 -4.16
N ILE A 100 42.54 20.40 -5.42
CA ILE A 100 43.80 19.76 -5.82
C ILE A 100 44.67 20.78 -6.54
N CYS A 101 45.96 20.75 -6.27
CA CYS A 101 46.90 21.67 -6.89
C CYS A 101 47.05 21.41 -8.40
N ARG A 102 46.84 22.45 -9.21
CA ARG A 102 47.10 22.46 -10.67
C ARG A 102 48.47 21.92 -11.09
N GLY A 103 49.53 22.23 -10.33
CA GLY A 103 50.91 21.84 -10.64
C GLY A 103 51.22 20.40 -10.20
N CYS A 104 51.18 20.16 -8.89
CA CYS A 104 51.69 18.92 -8.29
C CYS A 104 50.66 17.79 -8.09
N GLY A 105 49.36 18.01 -8.33
CA GLY A 105 48.32 16.98 -8.17
C GLY A 105 48.08 16.52 -6.72
N ASN A 106 48.72 17.14 -5.73
CA ASN A 106 48.44 16.90 -4.32
C ASN A 106 47.21 17.70 -3.85
N ILE A 107 46.51 17.14 -2.86
CA ILE A 107 45.45 17.85 -2.15
C ILE A 107 45.99 19.11 -1.45
N LEU A 108 45.18 20.15 -1.32
CA LEU A 108 45.58 21.42 -0.67
C LEU A 108 45.62 21.32 0.88
N ILE A 109 46.03 20.16 1.44
CA ILE A 109 46.20 19.94 2.87
C ILE A 109 47.71 19.84 3.18
N PRO A 110 48.25 20.56 4.17
CA PRO A 110 49.62 20.36 4.63
C PRO A 110 49.87 18.91 5.08
N ASN A 111 51.02 18.32 4.73
CA ASN A 111 51.36 16.92 5.02
C ASN A 111 51.10 16.52 6.49
N ASP A 112 51.40 17.40 7.44
CA ASP A 112 51.24 17.14 8.88
C ASP A 112 49.77 16.93 9.31
N LYS A 113 48.83 17.45 8.53
CA LYS A 113 47.38 17.35 8.79
C LYS A 113 46.71 16.21 8.02
N ILE A 114 47.34 15.69 6.95
CA ILE A 114 46.77 14.61 6.12
C ILE A 114 46.52 13.36 6.96
N ARG A 115 47.51 12.92 7.74
CA ARG A 115 47.37 11.74 8.61
C ARG A 115 46.31 11.91 9.69
N LYS A 116 46.23 13.10 10.31
CA LYS A 116 45.25 13.41 11.35
C LYS A 116 43.83 13.36 10.81
N HIS A 117 43.57 14.04 9.69
CA HIS A 117 42.24 14.03 9.06
C HIS A 117 41.86 12.67 8.48
N GLY A 118 42.83 11.89 7.98
CA GLY A 118 42.59 10.51 7.53
C GLY A 118 42.10 9.61 8.67
N ALA A 119 42.81 9.60 9.80
CA ALA A 119 42.43 8.82 10.97
C ALA A 119 41.09 9.27 11.58
N GLU A 120 40.84 10.59 11.59
CA GLU A 120 39.56 11.18 12.03
C GLU A 120 38.39 10.69 11.16
N LEU A 121 38.56 10.67 9.83
CA LEU A 121 37.53 10.20 8.89
C LEU A 121 37.25 8.70 9.02
N GLU A 122 38.27 7.87 9.26
CA GLU A 122 38.09 6.43 9.49
C GLU A 122 37.36 6.17 10.81
N LYS A 123 37.77 6.84 11.88
CA LYS A 123 37.13 6.73 13.19
C LYS A 123 35.66 7.14 13.15
N ILE A 124 35.36 8.28 12.52
CA ILE A 124 33.98 8.75 12.37
C ILE A 124 33.14 7.76 11.56
N GLY A 125 33.70 7.19 10.49
CA GLY A 125 33.01 6.20 9.67
C GLY A 125 32.68 4.91 10.44
N GLN A 126 33.55 4.48 11.36
CA GLN A 126 33.34 3.29 12.19
C GLN A 126 32.38 3.55 13.36
N GLU A 127 32.50 4.67 14.05
CA GLU A 127 31.74 4.97 15.27
C GLU A 127 30.34 5.56 14.97
N PHE A 128 30.23 6.46 13.99
CA PHE A 128 29.01 7.23 13.70
C PHE A 128 28.39 6.90 12.34
N GLY A 129 29.08 6.11 11.52
CA GLY A 129 28.60 5.66 10.22
C GLY A 129 28.92 6.61 9.06
N VAL A 130 28.47 6.19 7.87
CA VAL A 130 28.85 6.81 6.58
C VAL A 130 28.28 8.23 6.41
N ASP A 131 27.14 8.55 7.02
CA ASP A 131 26.50 9.85 6.85
C ASP A 131 27.23 10.98 7.59
N GLU A 132 27.69 10.73 8.81
CA GLU A 132 28.54 11.69 9.54
C GLU A 132 29.90 11.84 8.86
N GLN A 133 30.47 10.73 8.35
CA GLN A 133 31.68 10.77 7.55
C GLN A 133 31.53 11.69 6.32
N ARG A 134 30.39 11.64 5.63
CA ARG A 134 30.09 12.52 4.47
C ARG A 134 29.95 13.99 4.87
N LYS A 135 29.37 14.31 6.03
CA LYS A 135 29.29 15.69 6.52
C LYS A 135 30.69 16.26 6.75
N LYS A 136 31.55 15.49 7.42
CA LYS A 136 32.94 15.88 7.65
C LYS A 136 33.74 16.08 6.36
N ILE A 137 33.56 15.21 5.37
CA ILE A 137 34.17 15.37 4.03
C ILE A 137 33.74 16.69 3.39
N LYS A 138 32.46 17.06 3.47
CA LYS A 138 31.97 18.35 2.93
C LYS A 138 32.58 19.55 3.63
N GLU A 139 32.77 19.48 4.95
CA GLU A 139 33.45 20.53 5.72
C GLU A 139 34.92 20.69 5.28
N ILE A 140 35.64 19.57 5.11
CA ILE A 140 37.01 19.56 4.59
C ILE A 140 37.05 20.20 3.20
N ILE A 141 36.18 19.77 2.28
CA ILE A 141 36.10 20.34 0.92
C ILE A 141 35.79 21.84 0.97
N ALA A 142 34.92 22.30 1.86
CA ALA A 142 34.62 23.73 2.02
C ALA A 142 35.84 24.52 2.51
N ALA A 143 36.60 23.99 3.45
CA ALA A 143 37.83 24.61 3.94
C ALA A 143 38.93 24.66 2.86
N LEU A 144 39.04 23.65 2.00
CA LEU A 144 40.05 23.61 0.94
C LEU A 144 39.81 24.62 -0.17
N LYS A 145 38.54 24.96 -0.45
CA LYS A 145 38.17 25.92 -1.50
C LYS A 145 38.70 27.34 -1.28
N THR A 146 39.08 27.70 -0.05
CA THR A 146 39.58 29.05 0.28
C THR A 146 41.10 29.19 0.12
N ILE A 147 41.82 28.09 -0.05
CA ILE A 147 43.28 28.07 -0.11
C ILE A 147 43.77 28.54 -1.49
N THR A 148 44.53 29.64 -1.51
CA THR A 148 44.99 30.30 -2.74
C THR A 148 46.39 29.90 -3.20
N LYS A 149 47.21 29.32 -2.32
CA LYS A 149 48.58 28.84 -2.62
C LYS A 149 48.74 27.40 -2.18
N CYS A 150 49.37 26.58 -3.02
CA CYS A 150 49.60 25.18 -2.69
C CYS A 150 50.62 25.04 -1.54
N PRO A 151 50.32 24.25 -0.48
CA PRO A 151 51.26 24.01 0.61
C PRO A 151 52.46 23.13 0.23
N HIS A 152 52.42 22.43 -0.92
CA HIS A 152 53.49 21.53 -1.36
C HIS A 152 54.44 22.17 -2.37
N CYS A 153 53.92 22.71 -3.48
CA CYS A 153 54.74 23.27 -4.56
C CYS A 153 54.64 24.79 -4.69
N LYS A 154 53.94 25.48 -3.77
CA LYS A 154 53.74 26.95 -3.72
C LYS A 154 53.04 27.57 -4.94
N GLU A 155 52.57 26.75 -5.89
CA GLU A 155 51.81 27.16 -7.07
C GLU A 155 50.52 27.91 -6.69
N LYS A 156 50.25 29.02 -7.37
CA LYS A 156 49.03 29.82 -7.17
C LYS A 156 47.83 29.08 -7.75
N GLN A 157 46.77 28.91 -6.97
CA GLN A 157 45.51 28.35 -7.46
C GLN A 157 44.68 29.45 -8.12
N MET A 158 44.17 29.16 -9.31
CA MET A 158 43.27 30.04 -10.06
C MET A 158 41.81 29.72 -9.69
N LYS A 159 40.92 30.70 -9.85
CA LYS A 159 39.51 30.49 -9.49
C LYS A 159 38.81 29.72 -10.60
N ILE A 160 38.32 28.53 -10.27
CA ILE A 160 37.55 27.69 -11.19
C ILE A 160 36.05 27.91 -10.96
N ARG A 161 35.34 28.30 -12.01
CA ARG A 161 33.88 28.45 -12.07
C ARG A 161 33.30 27.46 -13.07
N ILE A 162 32.01 27.21 -12.94
CA ILE A 162 31.26 26.39 -13.88
C ILE A 162 30.25 27.28 -14.59
N GLU A 163 30.30 27.26 -15.91
CA GLU A 163 29.20 27.69 -16.77
C GLU A 163 28.35 26.46 -17.06
N LYS A 164 27.14 26.45 -16.51
CA LYS A 164 26.24 25.30 -16.63
C LYS A 164 25.88 25.08 -18.11
N PRO A 165 25.79 23.83 -18.58
CA PRO A 165 25.71 22.59 -17.78
C PRO A 165 27.03 21.82 -17.57
N THR A 166 28.06 22.01 -18.41
CA THR A 166 29.27 21.15 -18.44
C THR A 166 30.59 21.90 -18.63
N THR A 167 30.56 23.23 -18.78
CA THR A 167 31.73 24.02 -19.16
C THR A 167 32.47 24.53 -17.92
N PHE A 168 33.77 24.30 -17.85
CA PHE A 168 34.62 24.76 -16.75
C PHE A 168 35.44 25.99 -17.20
N LEU A 169 35.44 27.04 -16.37
CA LEU A 169 36.17 28.28 -16.60
C LEU A 169 37.22 28.48 -15.51
N GLU A 170 38.48 28.70 -15.89
CA GLU A 170 39.61 29.05 -15.02
C GLU A 170 40.02 30.49 -15.30
N ASP A 171 39.74 31.42 -14.38
CA ASP A 171 39.97 32.86 -14.55
C ASP A 171 39.54 33.39 -15.95
N GLU A 172 38.31 33.07 -16.36
CA GLU A 172 37.68 33.39 -17.66
C GLU A 172 38.16 32.58 -18.88
N LYS A 173 39.12 31.66 -18.73
CA LYS A 173 39.54 30.74 -19.81
C LYS A 173 38.80 29.40 -19.73
N ARG A 174 38.24 28.94 -20.86
CA ARG A 174 37.63 27.60 -20.97
C ARG A 174 38.66 26.50 -20.80
N LEU A 175 38.38 25.55 -19.89
CA LEU A 175 39.15 24.31 -19.74
C LEU A 175 38.56 23.24 -20.66
N SER A 176 39.41 22.64 -21.49
CA SER A 176 38.97 21.53 -22.35
C SER A 176 38.81 20.23 -21.54
N PRO A 177 37.91 19.31 -21.94
CA PRO A 177 37.81 18.01 -21.29
C PRO A 177 39.12 17.20 -21.26
N ILE A 178 40.03 17.41 -22.24
CA ILE A 178 41.37 16.82 -22.26
C ILE A 178 42.21 17.34 -21.09
N GLU A 179 42.25 18.67 -20.90
CA GLU A 179 42.98 19.29 -19.80
C GLU A 179 42.42 18.87 -18.45
N VAL A 180 41.09 18.85 -18.31
CA VAL A 180 40.41 18.38 -17.11
C VAL A 180 40.84 16.94 -16.80
N ARG A 181 40.76 16.03 -17.78
CA ARG A 181 41.17 14.64 -17.59
C ARG A 181 42.64 14.51 -17.21
N SER A 182 43.54 15.22 -17.89
CA SER A 182 44.98 15.18 -17.57
C SER A 182 45.26 15.65 -16.14
N ARG A 183 44.52 16.64 -15.63
CA ARG A 183 44.62 17.07 -14.22
C ARG A 183 44.09 16.01 -13.26
N LEU A 184 43.00 15.33 -13.60
CA LEU A 184 42.42 14.26 -12.80
C LEU A 184 43.34 13.02 -12.72
N GLU A 185 44.07 12.69 -13.79
CA GLU A 185 45.04 11.60 -13.83
C GLU A 185 46.26 11.84 -12.93
N ARG A 186 46.61 13.10 -12.64
CA ARG A 186 47.73 13.45 -11.75
C ARG A 186 47.41 13.25 -10.27
N ILE A 187 46.15 12.99 -9.92
CA ILE A 187 45.71 12.87 -8.53
C ILE A 187 46.25 11.55 -7.94
N LYS A 188 46.97 11.64 -6.83
CA LYS A 188 47.42 10.44 -6.10
C LYS A 188 46.24 9.72 -5.45
N ARG A 189 46.24 8.39 -5.51
CA ARG A 189 45.18 7.53 -4.94
C ARG A 189 44.97 7.72 -3.44
N GLU A 190 46.02 8.06 -2.71
CA GLU A 190 45.99 8.37 -1.26
C GLU A 190 45.10 9.57 -0.92
N HIS A 191 44.87 10.48 -1.88
CA HIS A 191 44.09 11.70 -1.67
C HIS A 191 42.58 11.50 -1.93
N LEU A 192 42.18 10.43 -2.62
CA LEU A 192 40.80 10.18 -3.02
C LEU A 192 39.80 9.97 -1.86
N PRO A 193 40.18 9.31 -0.74
CA PRO A 193 39.29 9.17 0.42
C PRO A 193 38.83 10.51 1.01
N PHE A 194 39.63 11.57 0.93
CA PHE A 194 39.24 12.92 1.39
C PHE A 194 38.13 13.56 0.56
N PHE A 195 37.83 12.99 -0.60
CA PHE A 195 36.69 13.37 -1.45
C PHE A 195 35.53 12.36 -1.37
N GLY A 196 35.65 11.34 -0.51
CA GLY A 196 34.68 10.25 -0.41
C GLY A 196 34.74 9.28 -1.60
N ILE A 197 35.86 9.21 -2.32
CA ILE A 197 36.05 8.33 -3.47
C ILE A 197 36.90 7.13 -3.06
N ASN A 198 36.39 5.93 -3.30
CA ASN A 198 37.17 4.70 -3.08
C ASN A 198 38.08 4.43 -4.29
N PRO A 199 39.42 4.46 -4.13
CA PRO A 199 40.37 4.29 -5.24
C PRO A 199 40.28 2.95 -5.97
N LYS A 200 39.72 1.90 -5.32
CA LYS A 200 39.55 0.58 -5.93
C LYS A 200 38.36 0.54 -6.90
N SER A 201 37.29 1.25 -6.55
CA SER A 201 35.99 1.17 -7.25
C SER A 201 35.78 2.31 -8.24
N ALA A 202 36.45 3.45 -8.06
CA ALA A 202 36.31 4.63 -8.91
C ALA A 202 37.61 5.43 -8.97
N GLN A 203 38.05 5.77 -10.17
CA GLN A 203 39.12 6.76 -10.38
C GLN A 203 38.56 8.03 -11.03
N PRO A 204 39.05 9.22 -10.65
CA PRO A 204 38.50 10.50 -11.11
C PRO A 204 38.50 10.66 -12.64
N GLU A 205 39.52 10.18 -13.33
CA GLU A 205 39.66 10.31 -14.77
C GLU A 205 38.57 9.54 -15.53
N TRP A 206 37.96 8.51 -14.93
CA TRP A 206 36.84 7.77 -15.54
C TRP A 206 35.53 8.58 -15.56
N MET A 207 35.46 9.69 -14.82
CA MET A 207 34.34 10.63 -14.91
C MET A 207 34.34 11.42 -16.24
N VAL A 208 35.47 11.42 -16.95
CA VAL A 208 35.60 11.93 -18.31
C VAL A 208 35.64 10.73 -19.27
N LEU A 209 34.55 10.53 -19.99
CA LEU A 209 34.35 9.38 -20.86
C LEU A 209 35.29 9.44 -22.06
N THR A 210 35.99 8.34 -22.32
CA THR A 210 36.78 8.11 -23.53
C THR A 210 36.22 6.98 -24.37
N VAL A 211 35.52 6.06 -23.70
CA VAL A 211 34.81 4.93 -24.27
C VAL A 211 33.41 4.96 -23.68
N LEU A 212 32.40 4.87 -24.53
CA LEU A 212 31.00 4.81 -24.11
C LEU A 212 30.49 3.37 -24.30
N PRO A 213 29.96 2.71 -23.25
CA PRO A 213 29.35 1.39 -23.39
C PRO A 213 28.01 1.53 -24.12
N ILE A 214 27.79 0.66 -25.10
CA ILE A 214 26.56 0.61 -25.89
C ILE A 214 25.66 -0.48 -25.28
N PRO A 215 24.44 -0.13 -24.83
CA PRO A 215 23.53 -1.11 -24.24
C PRO A 215 23.12 -2.18 -25.27
N PRO A 216 22.91 -3.43 -24.81
CA PRO A 216 22.45 -4.54 -25.66
C PRO A 216 21.17 -4.22 -26.42
N VAL A 217 20.94 -4.94 -27.52
CA VAL A 217 19.71 -4.82 -28.34
C VAL A 217 18.48 -5.27 -27.54
N THR A 218 18.63 -6.24 -26.64
CA THR A 218 17.55 -6.70 -25.74
C THR A 218 17.02 -5.60 -24.80
N MET A 219 17.83 -4.56 -24.52
CA MET A 219 17.42 -3.39 -23.73
C MET A 219 16.76 -2.28 -24.58
N ARG A 220 16.91 -2.36 -25.91
CA ARG A 220 16.44 -1.37 -26.90
C ARG A 220 15.59 -2.06 -27.98
N PRO A 221 14.46 -2.68 -27.62
CA PRO A 221 13.64 -3.40 -28.59
C PRO A 221 13.00 -2.43 -29.58
N SER A 222 12.93 -2.82 -30.85
CA SER A 222 12.11 -2.13 -31.84
C SER A 222 10.65 -2.58 -31.74
N ILE A 223 9.74 -1.70 -32.15
CA ILE A 223 8.31 -1.96 -32.22
C ILE A 223 7.93 -1.98 -33.70
N THR A 224 7.33 -3.08 -34.16
CA THR A 224 6.71 -3.12 -35.48
C THR A 224 5.31 -2.51 -35.38
N LEU A 225 5.06 -1.43 -36.12
CA LEU A 225 3.73 -0.84 -36.26
C LEU A 225 2.82 -1.77 -37.08
N GLU A 226 1.50 -1.58 -36.98
CA GLU A 226 0.52 -2.35 -37.77
C GLU A 226 0.72 -2.18 -39.28
N THR A 227 1.31 -1.07 -39.71
CA THR A 227 1.71 -0.79 -41.10
C THR A 227 2.88 -1.65 -41.59
N GLY A 228 3.52 -2.42 -40.71
CA GLY A 228 4.73 -3.20 -41.00
C GLY A 228 6.03 -2.40 -40.86
N GLU A 229 5.95 -1.08 -40.63
CA GLU A 229 7.13 -0.24 -40.39
C GLU A 229 7.74 -0.50 -39.01
N ARG A 230 9.09 -0.51 -38.93
CA ARG A 230 9.82 -0.63 -37.67
C ARG A 230 10.01 0.76 -37.05
N SER A 231 9.46 0.95 -35.86
CA SER A 231 9.74 2.07 -34.98
C SER A 231 10.84 1.69 -34.00
N GLU A 232 12.00 2.34 -34.13
CA GLU A 232 13.17 2.07 -33.29
C GLU A 232 13.07 2.74 -31.91
N ASP A 233 13.74 2.14 -30.93
CA ASP A 233 13.75 2.64 -29.55
C ASP A 233 14.43 4.03 -29.44
N ASP A 234 13.93 4.88 -28.54
CA ASP A 234 14.48 6.23 -28.28
C ASP A 234 16.01 6.22 -28.00
N LEU A 235 16.53 5.19 -27.32
CA LEU A 235 17.97 5.07 -27.07
C LEU A 235 18.72 4.74 -28.36
N THR A 236 18.16 3.89 -29.23
CA THR A 236 18.76 3.56 -30.53
C THR A 236 18.88 4.81 -31.40
N HIS A 237 17.81 5.63 -31.46
CA HIS A 237 17.85 6.89 -32.20
C HIS A 237 18.95 7.82 -31.68
N LYS A 238 19.05 8.00 -30.35
CA LYS A 238 20.06 8.87 -29.76
C LYS A 238 21.48 8.35 -29.93
N LEU A 239 21.68 7.03 -29.84
CA LEU A 239 22.97 6.40 -30.11
C LEU A 239 23.38 6.57 -31.57
N GLY A 240 22.43 6.50 -32.51
CA GLY A 240 22.67 6.78 -33.93
C GLY A 240 23.24 8.18 -34.15
N ASP A 241 22.69 9.18 -33.48
CA ASP A 241 23.22 10.56 -33.51
C ASP A 241 24.65 10.62 -32.94
N ILE A 242 24.91 9.94 -31.82
CA ILE A 242 26.24 9.89 -31.16
C ILE A 242 27.27 9.26 -32.10
N VAL A 243 26.95 8.13 -32.72
CA VAL A 243 27.87 7.45 -33.65
C VAL A 243 28.18 8.36 -34.84
N ARG A 244 27.15 8.98 -35.42
CA ARG A 244 27.29 9.87 -36.58
C ARG A 244 28.17 11.09 -36.27
N ILE A 245 27.94 11.78 -35.16
CA ILE A 245 28.74 12.96 -34.80
C ILE A 245 30.17 12.58 -34.41
N ASN A 246 30.35 11.43 -33.74
CA ASN A 246 31.67 10.93 -33.36
C ASN A 246 32.52 10.56 -34.59
N GLN A 247 31.90 9.90 -35.58
CA GLN A 247 32.56 9.59 -36.86
C GLN A 247 32.94 10.86 -37.60
N ARG A 248 32.01 11.81 -37.74
CA ARG A 248 32.28 13.11 -38.39
C ARG A 248 33.42 13.87 -37.71
N LEU A 249 33.45 13.88 -36.37
CA LEU A 249 34.53 14.49 -35.60
C LEU A 249 35.88 13.81 -35.87
N PHE A 250 35.92 12.47 -35.90
CA PHE A 250 37.13 11.71 -36.20
C PHE A 250 37.66 12.00 -37.61
N GLU A 251 36.79 12.00 -38.62
CA GLU A 251 37.14 12.30 -40.01
C GLU A 251 37.70 13.72 -40.17
N ASN A 252 37.08 14.72 -39.54
CA ASN A 252 37.54 16.12 -39.61
C ASN A 252 38.88 16.34 -38.89
N ILE A 253 39.12 15.64 -37.78
CA ILE A 253 40.42 15.67 -37.09
C ILE A 253 41.52 15.10 -37.99
N ASN A 254 41.27 13.96 -38.65
CA ASN A 254 42.26 13.33 -39.53
C ASN A 254 42.48 14.10 -40.83
N ALA A 255 41.45 14.82 -41.32
CA ALA A 255 41.56 15.68 -42.49
C ALA A 255 42.25 17.02 -42.20
N GLY A 256 42.61 17.32 -40.94
CA GLY A 256 43.27 18.57 -40.56
C GLY A 256 42.35 19.79 -40.62
N ALA A 257 41.06 19.63 -40.30
CA ALA A 257 40.10 20.74 -40.27
C ALA A 257 40.48 21.83 -39.24
N PRO A 258 40.06 23.09 -39.45
CA PRO A 258 40.27 24.18 -38.49
C PRO A 258 39.75 23.87 -37.07
N GLU A 259 40.46 24.37 -36.04
CA GLU A 259 40.12 24.09 -34.62
C GLU A 259 38.69 24.49 -34.25
N ILE A 260 38.19 25.62 -34.78
CA ILE A 260 36.81 26.09 -34.52
C ILE A 260 35.78 25.02 -34.91
N ILE A 261 35.95 24.37 -36.06
CA ILE A 261 35.03 23.33 -36.54
C ILE A 261 35.13 22.10 -35.64
N ILE A 262 36.32 21.75 -35.18
CA ILE A 262 36.55 20.63 -34.27
C ILE A 262 35.89 20.90 -32.91
N GLU A 263 36.00 22.11 -32.38
CA GLU A 263 35.36 22.52 -31.13
C GLU A 263 33.84 22.49 -31.22
N ASP A 264 33.24 23.00 -32.31
CA ASP A 264 31.79 22.95 -32.53
C ASP A 264 31.26 21.51 -32.60
N LEU A 265 31.96 20.63 -33.34
CA LEU A 265 31.59 19.21 -33.43
C LEU A 265 31.77 18.49 -32.09
N TRP A 266 32.78 18.88 -31.29
CA TRP A 266 33.01 18.34 -29.96
C TRP A 266 31.92 18.77 -28.97
N ASP A 267 31.49 20.03 -29.00
CA ASP A 267 30.39 20.53 -28.17
C ASP A 267 29.06 19.86 -28.55
N LEU A 268 28.86 19.58 -29.84
CA LEU A 268 27.71 18.80 -30.30
C LEU A 268 27.77 17.35 -29.79
N LEU A 269 28.95 16.70 -29.81
CA LEU A 269 29.14 15.37 -29.21
C LEU A 269 28.84 15.39 -27.69
N GLN A 270 29.30 16.42 -26.97
CA GLN A 270 29.01 16.62 -25.56
C GLN A 270 27.49 16.76 -25.31
N TYR A 271 26.77 17.50 -26.17
CA TYR A 271 25.32 17.61 -26.13
C TYR A 271 24.61 16.25 -26.33
N HIS A 272 25.02 15.48 -27.35
CA HIS A 272 24.38 14.19 -27.64
C HIS A 272 24.59 13.17 -26.51
N ILE A 273 25.79 13.09 -25.94
CA ILE A 273 26.06 12.21 -24.80
C ILE A 273 25.33 12.69 -23.54
N THR A 274 25.28 14.01 -23.29
CA THR A 274 24.56 14.57 -22.14
C THR A 274 23.07 14.19 -22.18
N THR A 275 22.43 14.41 -23.33
CA THR A 275 20.99 14.10 -23.51
C THR A 275 20.70 12.60 -23.53
N PHE A 276 21.65 11.74 -23.92
CA PHE A 276 21.56 10.28 -23.80
C PHE A 276 21.50 9.80 -22.34
N PHE A 277 22.26 10.41 -21.43
CA PHE A 277 22.16 10.08 -20.00
C PHE A 277 20.95 10.75 -19.34
N ASP A 278 20.73 12.03 -19.63
CA ASP A 278 19.63 12.82 -19.08
C ASP A 278 19.13 13.88 -20.07
N ASN A 279 17.93 13.66 -20.61
CA ASN A 279 17.29 14.57 -21.55
C ASN A 279 16.47 15.69 -20.87
N ALA A 280 16.44 15.73 -19.53
CA ALA A 280 15.71 16.72 -18.74
C ALA A 280 16.64 17.73 -18.04
N VAL A 281 17.87 17.89 -18.54
CA VAL A 281 18.85 18.83 -18.00
C VAL A 281 18.40 20.26 -18.29
N ALA A 282 18.37 21.10 -17.25
CA ALA A 282 18.04 22.51 -17.40
C ALA A 282 19.06 23.23 -18.29
N GLN A 283 18.63 24.24 -19.05
CA GLN A 283 19.45 25.05 -19.95
C GLN A 283 19.97 24.33 -21.22
N LEU A 284 19.59 23.07 -21.44
CA LEU A 284 19.79 22.39 -22.73
C LEU A 284 18.45 22.16 -23.44
N PRO A 285 18.38 22.31 -24.77
CA PRO A 285 17.20 21.92 -25.52
C PRO A 285 17.02 20.40 -25.40
N PRO A 286 15.80 19.90 -25.13
CA PRO A 286 15.58 18.46 -25.08
C PRO A 286 15.68 17.88 -26.49
N ALA A 287 16.38 16.75 -26.61
CA ALA A 287 16.40 15.96 -27.85
C ALA A 287 14.99 15.40 -28.11
N ARG A 288 14.50 15.61 -29.33
CA ARG A 288 13.15 15.23 -29.77
C ARG A 288 13.23 14.34 -30.99
N HIS A 289 12.22 13.49 -31.15
CA HIS A 289 11.96 12.80 -32.40
C HIS A 289 11.53 13.80 -33.48
N ARG A 290 11.51 13.39 -34.76
CA ARG A 290 11.00 14.21 -35.87
C ARG A 290 9.53 14.65 -35.68
N SER A 291 8.77 13.89 -34.89
CA SER A 291 7.40 14.21 -34.49
C SER A 291 7.29 15.30 -33.42
N GLY A 292 8.40 15.80 -32.89
CA GLY A 292 8.44 16.79 -31.82
C GLY A 292 8.34 16.21 -30.40
N GLN A 293 8.09 14.91 -30.23
CA GLN A 293 8.05 14.28 -28.91
C GLN A 293 9.46 14.18 -28.29
N PRO A 294 9.66 14.54 -27.00
CA PRO A 294 10.95 14.40 -26.35
C PRO A 294 11.31 12.92 -26.13
N LEU A 295 12.56 12.57 -26.41
CA LEU A 295 13.07 11.20 -26.26
C LEU A 295 13.16 10.79 -24.79
N LYS A 296 12.72 9.57 -24.44
CA LYS A 296 12.86 8.98 -23.10
C LYS A 296 14.18 8.23 -22.96
N THR A 297 15.20 8.93 -22.45
CA THR A 297 16.55 8.40 -22.27
C THR A 297 16.77 7.76 -20.88
N ILE A 298 18.02 7.39 -20.53
CA ILE A 298 18.33 6.51 -19.38
C ILE A 298 17.71 6.98 -18.07
N THR A 299 17.91 8.25 -17.69
CA THR A 299 17.42 8.78 -16.41
C THR A 299 15.88 8.72 -16.31
N ALA A 300 15.17 9.02 -17.40
CA ALA A 300 13.72 8.99 -17.46
C ALA A 300 13.16 7.57 -17.32
N ARG A 301 13.83 6.58 -17.91
CA ARG A 301 13.48 5.15 -17.80
C ARG A 301 13.62 4.62 -16.38
N ILE A 302 14.53 5.18 -15.58
CA ILE A 302 14.78 4.73 -14.20
C ILE A 302 13.87 5.44 -13.19
N LYS A 303 13.81 6.78 -13.21
CA LYS A 303 13.21 7.60 -12.13
C LYS A 303 11.71 7.84 -12.23
N SER A 304 11.11 7.76 -13.42
CA SER A 304 9.73 8.18 -13.65
C SER A 304 8.70 7.33 -12.89
N LYS A 305 7.43 7.77 -12.83
CA LYS A 305 6.33 7.00 -12.18
C LYS A 305 6.10 5.67 -12.88
N GLU A 306 6.21 5.69 -14.20
CA GLU A 306 6.22 4.53 -15.09
C GLU A 306 7.63 3.95 -15.29
N GLY A 307 8.61 4.44 -14.53
CA GLY A 307 9.99 4.02 -14.62
C GLY A 307 10.18 2.63 -14.03
N ARG A 308 11.28 1.97 -14.43
CA ARG A 308 11.57 0.57 -14.10
C ARG A 308 11.54 0.29 -12.59
N ILE A 309 12.04 1.21 -11.75
CA ILE A 309 12.09 1.01 -10.30
C ILE A 309 10.68 0.87 -9.71
N ARG A 310 9.77 1.77 -10.07
CA ARG A 310 8.41 1.78 -9.49
C ARG A 310 7.48 0.79 -10.15
N HIS A 311 7.52 0.68 -11.48
CA HIS A 311 6.54 -0.08 -12.25
C HIS A 311 6.95 -1.53 -12.53
N ASN A 312 8.24 -1.84 -12.52
CA ASN A 312 8.74 -3.18 -12.87
C ASN A 312 9.49 -3.87 -11.74
N LEU A 313 10.01 -3.15 -10.73
CA LEU A 313 10.74 -3.76 -9.62
C LEU A 313 9.90 -3.77 -8.34
N ALA A 314 9.46 -2.59 -7.87
CA ALA A 314 8.69 -2.47 -6.63
C ALA A 314 7.27 -3.05 -6.72
N GLY A 315 6.63 -2.93 -7.89
CA GLY A 315 5.35 -3.57 -8.18
C GLY A 315 5.43 -4.32 -9.50
N LYS A 316 4.83 -5.50 -9.57
CA LYS A 316 4.71 -6.30 -10.79
C LYS A 316 3.31 -6.88 -10.87
N ARG A 317 2.84 -7.14 -12.09
CA ARG A 317 1.69 -8.02 -12.28
C ARG A 317 2.12 -9.45 -11.99
N THR A 318 1.28 -10.18 -11.28
CA THR A 318 1.51 -11.58 -10.91
C THR A 318 0.61 -12.49 -11.73
N ASN A 319 1.06 -13.74 -11.91
CA ASN A 319 0.25 -14.80 -12.49
C ASN A 319 -0.52 -15.55 -11.40
N PHE A 320 -1.36 -16.52 -11.77
CA PHE A 320 -2.13 -17.36 -10.84
C PHE A 320 -2.98 -16.54 -9.86
N SER A 321 -3.62 -15.50 -10.41
CA SER A 321 -4.54 -14.64 -9.68
C SER A 321 -5.86 -14.49 -10.44
N ALA A 322 -6.95 -14.27 -9.71
CA ALA A 322 -8.26 -13.96 -10.26
C ALA A 322 -8.88 -12.76 -9.53
N ARG A 323 -9.87 -12.13 -10.15
CA ARG A 323 -10.63 -11.01 -9.59
C ARG A 323 -12.08 -11.10 -10.06
N THR A 324 -13.03 -10.92 -9.16
CA THR A 324 -14.46 -10.78 -9.46
C THR A 324 -15.17 -10.11 -8.27
N VAL A 325 -16.45 -9.80 -8.46
CA VAL A 325 -17.33 -9.23 -7.44
C VAL A 325 -17.52 -10.21 -6.28
N ILE A 326 -17.63 -9.68 -5.06
CA ILE A 326 -17.93 -10.48 -3.87
C ILE A 326 -19.43 -10.56 -3.56
N SER A 327 -19.86 -11.65 -2.95
CA SER A 327 -21.23 -11.84 -2.46
C SER A 327 -21.24 -12.43 -1.05
N PRO A 328 -22.21 -12.07 -0.19
CA PRO A 328 -22.28 -12.59 1.17
C PRO A 328 -22.74 -14.05 1.18
N ASP A 329 -22.12 -14.87 2.02
CA ASP A 329 -22.59 -16.23 2.30
C ASP A 329 -22.34 -16.57 3.79
N PRO A 330 -23.36 -16.46 4.67
CA PRO A 330 -23.19 -16.68 6.11
C PRO A 330 -23.04 -18.16 6.48
N MET A 331 -23.30 -19.08 5.54
CA MET A 331 -23.19 -20.51 5.76
C MET A 331 -21.76 -21.02 5.59
N LEU A 332 -20.92 -20.30 4.83
CA LEU A 332 -19.50 -20.59 4.77
C LEU A 332 -18.82 -20.45 6.13
N ASN A 333 -17.81 -21.27 6.38
CA ASN A 333 -16.96 -21.06 7.55
C ASN A 333 -16.20 -19.73 7.40
N ILE A 334 -15.83 -19.13 8.52
CA ILE A 334 -15.19 -17.81 8.55
C ILE A 334 -13.83 -17.80 7.84
N ASN A 335 -13.11 -18.93 7.84
CA ASN A 335 -11.84 -19.10 7.14
C ASN A 335 -12.00 -19.60 5.69
N GLU A 336 -13.21 -19.79 5.19
CA GLU A 336 -13.48 -20.26 3.84
C GLU A 336 -13.81 -19.13 2.87
N VAL A 337 -13.43 -19.31 1.61
CA VAL A 337 -13.84 -18.45 0.50
C VAL A 337 -14.50 -19.29 -0.59
N GLY A 338 -15.70 -18.90 -0.98
CA GLY A 338 -16.42 -19.52 -2.10
C GLY A 338 -15.78 -19.11 -3.42
N VAL A 339 -15.21 -20.07 -4.16
CA VAL A 339 -14.57 -19.85 -5.46
C VAL A 339 -15.46 -20.40 -6.57
N PRO A 340 -15.77 -19.59 -7.61
CA PRO A 340 -16.48 -20.05 -8.80
C PRO A 340 -15.81 -21.24 -9.47
N LEU A 341 -16.61 -22.23 -9.88
CA LEU A 341 -16.14 -23.40 -10.64
C LEU A 341 -15.26 -23.02 -11.85
N VAL A 342 -15.66 -21.97 -12.59
CA VAL A 342 -14.90 -21.49 -13.77
C VAL A 342 -13.50 -21.00 -13.39
N MET A 343 -13.35 -20.40 -12.20
CA MET A 343 -12.05 -19.99 -11.68
C MET A 343 -11.24 -21.19 -11.19
N ALA A 344 -11.89 -22.12 -10.48
CA ALA A 344 -11.26 -23.32 -9.95
C ALA A 344 -10.67 -24.23 -11.05
N MET A 345 -11.30 -24.30 -12.22
CA MET A 345 -10.77 -25.06 -13.38
C MET A 345 -9.63 -24.36 -14.11
N LYS A 346 -9.52 -23.03 -14.03
CA LYS A 346 -8.47 -22.25 -14.69
C LYS A 346 -7.22 -22.08 -13.83
N LEU A 347 -7.43 -21.79 -12.54
CA LEU A 347 -6.37 -21.72 -11.55
C LEU A 347 -5.95 -23.13 -11.19
N THR A 348 -4.64 -23.35 -11.12
CA THR A 348 -4.09 -24.68 -10.85
C THR A 348 -3.10 -24.64 -9.71
N VAL A 349 -2.96 -25.80 -9.08
CA VAL A 349 -2.03 -26.06 -7.99
C VAL A 349 -1.04 -27.11 -8.50
N PRO A 350 0.26 -26.82 -8.53
CA PRO A 350 1.27 -27.79 -8.92
C PRO A 350 1.48 -28.74 -7.75
N GLU A 351 1.22 -30.00 -8.02
CA GLU A 351 1.34 -31.07 -7.04
C GLU A 351 2.33 -32.12 -7.54
N ARG A 352 3.35 -32.40 -6.72
CA ARG A 352 4.39 -33.36 -7.07
C ARG A 352 3.88 -34.77 -6.83
N ILE A 353 4.08 -35.64 -7.81
CA ILE A 353 3.76 -37.06 -7.69
C ILE A 353 4.76 -37.71 -6.73
N THR A 354 4.20 -38.36 -5.74
CA THR A 354 4.80 -39.18 -4.69
C THR A 354 4.12 -40.55 -4.72
N GLU A 355 4.60 -41.47 -3.90
CA GLU A 355 4.02 -42.80 -3.77
C GLU A 355 2.59 -42.76 -3.20
N TRP A 356 2.26 -41.75 -2.37
CA TRP A 356 0.96 -41.65 -1.70
C TRP A 356 -0.14 -41.02 -2.58
N ASN A 357 0.22 -40.12 -3.49
CA ASN A 357 -0.75 -39.35 -4.27
C ASN A 357 -0.87 -39.75 -5.75
N ILE A 358 -0.08 -40.72 -6.21
CA ILE A 358 -0.07 -41.11 -7.63
C ILE A 358 -1.43 -41.61 -8.12
N GLU A 359 -2.18 -42.34 -7.30
CA GLU A 359 -3.47 -42.93 -7.69
C GLU A 359 -4.52 -41.84 -7.94
N TYR A 360 -4.73 -40.90 -7.00
CA TYR A 360 -5.71 -39.84 -7.21
C TYR A 360 -5.29 -38.81 -8.26
N LEU A 361 -3.98 -38.53 -8.40
CA LEU A 361 -3.50 -37.64 -9.46
C LEU A 361 -3.71 -38.25 -10.85
N LYS A 362 -3.58 -39.58 -10.98
CA LYS A 362 -3.95 -40.30 -12.20
C LYS A 362 -5.43 -40.13 -12.53
N GLU A 363 -6.32 -40.13 -11.54
CA GLU A 363 -7.75 -39.87 -11.77
C GLU A 363 -8.00 -38.46 -12.33
N PHE A 364 -7.33 -37.43 -11.81
CA PHE A 364 -7.48 -36.06 -12.31
C PHE A 364 -6.97 -35.91 -13.74
N VAL A 365 -5.84 -36.54 -14.06
CA VAL A 365 -5.33 -36.58 -15.44
C VAL A 365 -6.31 -37.38 -16.33
N LYS A 366 -6.93 -38.45 -15.81
CA LYS A 366 -7.97 -39.25 -16.49
C LYS A 366 -9.30 -38.51 -16.63
N ARG A 367 -9.58 -37.45 -15.89
CA ARG A 367 -10.71 -36.54 -16.17
C ARG A 367 -10.32 -35.46 -17.18
N GLY A 368 -9.06 -35.00 -17.13
CA GLY A 368 -8.50 -34.02 -18.06
C GLY A 368 -8.89 -32.59 -17.68
N SER A 369 -8.87 -31.67 -18.65
CA SER A 369 -9.05 -30.23 -18.37
C SER A 369 -10.51 -29.76 -18.37
N LYS A 370 -11.45 -30.56 -18.90
CA LYS A 370 -12.86 -30.18 -19.10
C LYS A 370 -13.78 -30.60 -17.97
N GLU A 371 -13.41 -31.60 -17.19
CA GLU A 371 -14.23 -32.16 -16.11
C GLU A 371 -13.61 -31.81 -14.75
N TYR A 372 -14.44 -31.40 -13.79
CA TYR A 372 -14.02 -31.02 -12.45
C TYR A 372 -14.31 -32.12 -11.43
N PRO A 373 -13.37 -32.46 -10.52
CA PRO A 373 -11.98 -31.99 -10.48
C PRO A 373 -11.09 -32.72 -11.50
N GLY A 374 -10.25 -31.96 -12.21
CA GLY A 374 -9.36 -32.45 -13.27
C GLY A 374 -7.98 -31.78 -13.24
N ALA A 375 -7.26 -31.82 -14.36
CA ALA A 375 -5.91 -31.26 -14.48
C ALA A 375 -5.64 -30.65 -15.88
N ASN A 376 -4.79 -29.63 -15.93
CA ASN A 376 -4.52 -28.88 -17.17
C ASN A 376 -3.16 -29.18 -17.79
N TYR A 377 -2.13 -29.38 -16.98
CA TYR A 377 -0.75 -29.56 -17.43
C TYR A 377 0.00 -30.60 -16.61
N ILE A 378 1.03 -31.17 -17.20
CA ILE A 378 2.00 -32.05 -16.56
C ILE A 378 3.40 -31.49 -16.84
N ILE A 379 4.20 -31.37 -15.79
CA ILE A 379 5.61 -30.99 -15.89
C ILE A 379 6.44 -32.23 -15.60
N ARG A 380 7.25 -32.61 -16.58
CA ARG A 380 8.20 -33.71 -16.46
C ARG A 380 9.42 -33.32 -15.60
N PRO A 381 10.19 -34.29 -15.10
CA PRO A 381 11.44 -34.02 -14.37
C PRO A 381 12.49 -33.23 -15.17
N ASP A 382 12.42 -33.28 -16.51
CA ASP A 382 13.25 -32.48 -17.42
C ASP A 382 12.81 -31.00 -17.53
N GLY A 383 11.74 -30.61 -16.83
CA GLY A 383 11.16 -29.27 -16.83
C GLY A 383 10.24 -28.99 -18.01
N ARG A 384 10.01 -29.94 -18.93
CA ARG A 384 9.09 -29.73 -20.05
C ARG A 384 7.65 -29.78 -19.57
N ARG A 385 6.93 -28.67 -19.80
CA ARG A 385 5.50 -28.54 -19.54
C ARG A 385 4.69 -29.02 -20.74
N LYS A 386 3.87 -30.05 -20.56
CA LYS A 386 2.93 -30.58 -21.55
C LYS A 386 1.50 -30.27 -21.14
N LYS A 387 0.66 -29.90 -22.10
CA LYS A 387 -0.77 -29.67 -21.88
C LYS A 387 -1.52 -30.99 -22.00
N ILE A 388 -2.49 -31.23 -21.12
CA ILE A 388 -3.36 -32.40 -21.17
C ILE A 388 -4.47 -32.12 -22.20
N THR A 389 -4.46 -32.86 -23.30
CA THR A 389 -5.50 -32.86 -24.34
C THR A 389 -6.11 -34.25 -24.46
N ASP A 390 -7.28 -34.37 -25.06
CA ASP A 390 -7.98 -35.66 -25.21
C ASP A 390 -7.11 -36.70 -25.94
N GLU A 391 -6.29 -36.26 -26.90
CA GLU A 391 -5.34 -37.10 -27.66
C GLU A 391 -4.10 -37.53 -26.86
N THR A 392 -3.59 -36.67 -25.96
CA THR A 392 -2.33 -36.93 -25.24
C THR A 392 -2.55 -37.64 -23.91
N LYS A 393 -3.79 -37.71 -23.45
CA LYS A 393 -4.19 -38.16 -22.12
C LYS A 393 -3.79 -39.60 -21.82
N GLU A 394 -4.06 -40.54 -22.73
CA GLU A 394 -3.72 -41.95 -22.55
C GLU A 394 -2.21 -42.16 -22.45
N GLN A 395 -1.45 -41.57 -23.38
CA GLN A 395 0.02 -41.61 -23.34
C GLN A 395 0.58 -41.01 -22.04
N LEU A 396 0.04 -39.87 -21.61
CA LEU A 396 0.52 -39.21 -20.39
C LEU A 396 0.25 -40.05 -19.14
N LEU A 397 -0.87 -40.77 -19.06
CA LEU A 397 -1.22 -41.62 -17.92
C LEU A 397 -0.24 -42.78 -17.73
N GLU A 398 0.26 -43.36 -18.82
CA GLU A 398 1.27 -44.43 -18.81
C GLU A 398 2.65 -43.90 -18.37
N GLU A 399 2.98 -42.65 -18.71
CA GLU A 399 4.26 -42.03 -18.36
C GLU A 399 4.35 -41.52 -16.91
N LEU A 400 3.23 -41.44 -16.18
CA LEU A 400 3.20 -40.87 -14.83
C LEU A 400 3.98 -41.74 -13.83
N GLN A 401 5.04 -41.17 -13.28
CA GLN A 401 5.87 -41.77 -12.25
C GLN A 401 6.22 -40.74 -11.16
N PRO A 402 6.65 -41.18 -9.96
CA PRO A 402 7.13 -40.29 -8.91
C PRO A 402 8.18 -39.30 -9.42
N GLY A 403 8.06 -38.04 -9.02
CA GLY A 403 8.91 -36.93 -9.46
C GLY A 403 8.34 -36.07 -10.60
N PHE A 404 7.26 -36.50 -11.25
CA PHE A 404 6.47 -35.64 -12.14
C PHE A 404 5.67 -34.62 -11.30
N ILE A 405 5.22 -33.53 -11.93
CA ILE A 405 4.34 -32.54 -11.30
C ILE A 405 3.07 -32.43 -12.15
N VAL A 406 1.92 -32.53 -11.50
CA VAL A 406 0.60 -32.34 -12.13
C VAL A 406 0.04 -31.00 -11.69
N GLU A 407 -0.35 -30.16 -12.66
CA GLU A 407 -1.08 -28.92 -12.39
C GLU A 407 -2.59 -29.24 -12.38
N ARG A 408 -3.09 -29.64 -11.21
CA ARG A 408 -4.50 -29.97 -10.98
C ARG A 408 -5.35 -28.71 -10.77
N HIS A 409 -6.65 -28.81 -11.00
CA HIS A 409 -7.62 -27.78 -10.65
C HIS A 409 -7.62 -27.49 -9.13
N LEU A 410 -8.08 -26.30 -8.78
CA LEU A 410 -8.26 -25.89 -7.39
C LEU A 410 -9.41 -26.70 -6.75
N MET A 411 -9.21 -27.22 -5.55
CA MET A 411 -10.17 -28.07 -4.85
C MET A 411 -10.55 -27.49 -3.48
N ASP A 412 -11.58 -28.07 -2.89
CA ASP A 412 -11.99 -27.74 -1.52
C ASP A 412 -10.82 -27.98 -0.54
N GLY A 413 -10.58 -27.00 0.33
CA GLY A 413 -9.50 -27.04 1.33
C GLY A 413 -8.16 -26.48 0.84
N ASP A 414 -7.99 -26.22 -0.47
CA ASP A 414 -6.77 -25.58 -0.98
C ASP A 414 -6.58 -24.18 -0.38
N ILE A 415 -5.32 -23.80 -0.22
CA ILE A 415 -4.94 -22.51 0.35
C ILE A 415 -4.98 -21.41 -0.72
N SER A 416 -5.65 -20.31 -0.39
CA SER A 416 -5.73 -19.12 -1.23
C SER A 416 -5.49 -17.85 -0.42
N VAL A 417 -4.84 -16.86 -1.02
CA VAL A 417 -4.62 -15.56 -0.39
C VAL A 417 -5.58 -14.55 -0.99
N PHE A 418 -6.43 -13.99 -0.14
CA PHE A 418 -7.52 -13.10 -0.51
C PHE A 418 -7.20 -11.66 -0.13
N ASN A 419 -7.39 -10.73 -1.07
CA ASN A 419 -6.97 -9.33 -0.94
C ASN A 419 -8.04 -8.37 -1.45
N ARG A 420 -8.33 -7.31 -0.66
CA ARG A 420 -9.04 -6.12 -1.13
C ARG A 420 -8.10 -4.94 -1.29
N GLN A 421 -8.20 -4.26 -2.44
CA GLN A 421 -7.50 -3.01 -2.70
C GLN A 421 -8.41 -1.83 -2.37
N PRO A 422 -7.90 -0.75 -1.74
CA PRO A 422 -6.52 -0.55 -1.29
C PRO A 422 -6.20 -1.33 0.00
N SER A 423 -5.01 -1.93 0.06
CA SER A 423 -4.54 -2.66 1.25
C SER A 423 -3.92 -1.67 2.25
N LEU A 424 -4.69 -1.31 3.29
CA LEU A 424 -4.28 -0.30 4.28
C LEU A 424 -3.49 -0.90 5.46
N HIS A 425 -3.74 -2.16 5.77
CA HIS A 425 -3.09 -2.86 6.87
C HIS A 425 -2.88 -4.33 6.51
N ARG A 426 -2.10 -5.07 7.30
CA ARG A 426 -1.76 -6.47 6.99
C ARG A 426 -2.98 -7.36 6.79
N MET A 427 -4.03 -7.16 7.59
CA MET A 427 -5.28 -7.96 7.52
C MET A 427 -6.13 -7.68 6.27
N SER A 428 -5.76 -6.71 5.41
CA SER A 428 -6.39 -6.54 4.10
C SER A 428 -5.95 -7.65 3.11
N MET A 429 -5.01 -8.50 3.52
CA MET A 429 -4.56 -9.69 2.80
C MET A 429 -4.45 -10.86 3.79
N MET A 430 -5.35 -11.84 3.68
CA MET A 430 -5.39 -13.01 4.57
C MET A 430 -5.55 -14.29 3.76
N CYS A 431 -5.16 -15.40 4.36
CA CYS A 431 -5.27 -16.73 3.78
C CYS A 431 -6.63 -17.35 4.14
N HIS A 432 -7.32 -17.87 3.13
CA HIS A 432 -8.60 -18.57 3.21
C HIS A 432 -8.49 -19.95 2.58
N ARG A 433 -9.33 -20.87 3.04
CA ARG A 433 -9.53 -22.19 2.46
C ARG A 433 -10.56 -22.11 1.34
N VAL A 434 -10.24 -22.69 0.21
CA VAL A 434 -11.12 -22.67 -0.95
C VAL A 434 -12.31 -23.58 -0.70
N LYS A 435 -13.50 -23.09 -1.06
CA LYS A 435 -14.71 -23.89 -1.21
C LYS A 435 -15.26 -23.66 -2.62
N VAL A 436 -15.23 -24.68 -3.48
CA VAL A 436 -15.67 -24.54 -4.87
C VAL A 436 -17.20 -24.59 -4.92
N LEU A 437 -17.80 -23.53 -5.43
CA LEU A 437 -19.25 -23.34 -5.49
C LEU A 437 -19.70 -22.92 -6.89
N PRO A 438 -20.96 -23.22 -7.27
CA PRO A 438 -21.52 -22.72 -8.52
C PRO A 438 -21.72 -21.20 -8.46
N GLY A 439 -21.66 -20.54 -9.62
CA GLY A 439 -21.81 -19.09 -9.76
C GLY A 439 -20.57 -18.42 -10.35
N LEU A 440 -20.51 -17.09 -10.27
CA LEU A 440 -19.46 -16.26 -10.87
C LEU A 440 -18.82 -15.27 -9.88
N THR A 441 -19.32 -15.22 -8.65
CA THR A 441 -18.86 -14.31 -7.58
C THR A 441 -18.01 -15.05 -6.56
N LEU A 442 -17.11 -14.31 -5.91
CA LEU A 442 -16.38 -14.81 -4.75
C LEU A 442 -17.29 -14.70 -3.53
N ARG A 443 -17.56 -15.80 -2.82
CA ARG A 443 -18.42 -15.76 -1.65
C ARG A 443 -17.62 -15.61 -0.38
N LEU A 444 -18.04 -14.72 0.51
CA LEU A 444 -17.35 -14.44 1.77
C LEU A 444 -18.34 -14.42 2.93
N ASN A 445 -17.93 -14.98 4.07
CA ASN A 445 -18.70 -14.84 5.30
C ASN A 445 -18.70 -13.36 5.75
N PRO A 446 -19.89 -12.73 5.98
CA PRO A 446 -19.94 -11.31 6.31
C PRO A 446 -19.23 -10.93 7.61
N ALA A 447 -19.00 -11.86 8.53
CA ALA A 447 -18.20 -11.63 9.75
C ALA A 447 -16.77 -11.15 9.45
N VAL A 448 -16.22 -11.51 8.28
CA VAL A 448 -14.84 -11.22 7.86
C VAL A 448 -14.74 -9.98 6.96
N CYS A 449 -15.85 -9.28 6.71
CA CYS A 449 -15.82 -8.07 5.88
C CYS A 449 -15.06 -6.91 6.54
N ALA A 450 -15.05 -6.82 7.88
CA ALA A 450 -14.45 -5.69 8.59
C ALA A 450 -12.93 -5.55 8.38
N PRO A 451 -12.10 -6.61 8.45
CA PRO A 451 -10.69 -6.54 8.04
C PRO A 451 -10.46 -6.08 6.61
N TYR A 452 -11.33 -6.45 5.66
CA TYR A 452 -11.19 -6.00 4.28
C TYR A 452 -11.74 -4.59 4.05
N ASN A 453 -12.48 -4.04 5.03
CA ASN A 453 -13.32 -2.87 4.87
C ASN A 453 -14.24 -2.99 3.64
N ALA A 454 -14.71 -4.21 3.38
CA ALA A 454 -15.47 -4.57 2.18
C ALA A 454 -16.97 -4.49 2.46
N ASP A 455 -17.73 -4.09 1.44
CA ASP A 455 -19.18 -4.16 1.39
C ASP A 455 -19.63 -4.94 0.14
N PHE A 456 -20.94 -4.99 -0.10
CA PHE A 456 -21.53 -5.81 -1.16
C PHE A 456 -22.27 -4.97 -2.20
N ASP A 457 -21.81 -3.75 -2.46
CA ASP A 457 -22.42 -2.82 -3.43
C ASP A 457 -21.89 -2.97 -4.87
N GLY A 458 -20.98 -3.92 -5.10
CA GLY A 458 -20.25 -4.12 -6.35
C GLY A 458 -18.74 -4.25 -6.17
N ASP A 459 -18.26 -4.20 -4.93
CA ASP A 459 -16.87 -4.41 -4.55
C ASP A 459 -16.25 -5.68 -5.18
N GLU A 460 -15.05 -5.52 -5.74
CA GLU A 460 -14.27 -6.60 -6.33
C GLU A 460 -13.04 -6.92 -5.48
N MET A 461 -12.77 -8.21 -5.27
CA MET A 461 -11.60 -8.69 -4.53
C MET A 461 -10.71 -9.59 -5.37
N ASN A 462 -9.43 -9.64 -5.02
CA ASN A 462 -8.41 -10.44 -5.69
C ASN A 462 -8.16 -11.74 -4.92
N LEU A 463 -8.03 -12.83 -5.67
CA LEU A 463 -7.64 -14.15 -5.20
C LEU A 463 -6.27 -14.49 -5.78
N HIS A 464 -5.34 -14.95 -4.94
CA HIS A 464 -4.01 -15.39 -5.34
C HIS A 464 -3.78 -16.83 -4.87
N ILE A 465 -3.25 -17.70 -5.74
CA ILE A 465 -3.00 -19.11 -5.41
C ILE A 465 -1.49 -19.35 -5.26
N PRO A 466 -0.97 -19.57 -4.04
CA PRO A 466 0.43 -19.90 -3.82
C PRO A 466 0.81 -21.22 -4.51
N GLN A 467 1.92 -21.20 -5.25
CA GLN A 467 2.31 -22.32 -6.11
C GLN A 467 3.28 -23.29 -5.42
N THR A 468 4.28 -22.78 -4.68
CA THR A 468 5.26 -23.62 -3.99
C THR A 468 4.72 -24.13 -2.65
N GLU A 469 5.13 -25.33 -2.24
CA GLU A 469 4.76 -25.90 -0.93
C GLU A 469 5.17 -25.01 0.24
N GLU A 470 6.36 -24.40 0.16
CA GLU A 470 6.87 -23.48 1.17
C GLU A 470 5.95 -22.26 1.33
N ALA A 471 5.51 -21.67 0.21
CA ALA A 471 4.62 -20.51 0.24
C ALA A 471 3.19 -20.88 0.70
N ARG A 472 2.70 -22.07 0.34
CA ARG A 472 1.43 -22.60 0.87
C ARG A 472 1.49 -22.77 2.38
N SER A 473 2.56 -23.38 2.87
CA SER A 473 2.78 -23.63 4.30
C SER A 473 2.92 -22.32 5.09
N GLU A 474 3.67 -21.36 4.56
CA GLU A 474 3.82 -20.03 5.16
C GLU A 474 2.47 -19.31 5.27
N ALA A 475 1.68 -19.32 4.20
CA ALA A 475 0.34 -18.71 4.17
C ALA A 475 -0.62 -19.38 5.15
N GLU A 476 -0.63 -20.71 5.23
CA GLU A 476 -1.47 -21.48 6.15
C GLU A 476 -1.12 -21.19 7.61
N ILE A 477 0.17 -21.19 7.97
CA ILE A 477 0.61 -21.04 9.36
C ILE A 477 0.50 -19.59 9.85
N LEU A 478 0.84 -18.60 9.01
CA LEU A 478 1.00 -17.21 9.44
C LEU A 478 -0.15 -16.28 9.04
N MET A 479 -0.87 -16.60 7.96
CA MET A 479 -1.82 -15.67 7.35
C MET A 479 -3.27 -16.13 7.41
N GLU A 480 -3.56 -17.34 7.88
CA GLU A 480 -4.93 -17.87 7.95
C GLU A 480 -5.81 -16.97 8.81
N VAL A 481 -7.08 -16.81 8.42
CA VAL A 481 -8.05 -15.93 9.10
C VAL A 481 -8.06 -16.11 10.61
N GLN A 482 -7.96 -17.36 11.08
CA GLN A 482 -7.95 -17.70 12.51
C GLN A 482 -6.78 -17.08 13.28
N THR A 483 -5.61 -16.93 12.65
CA THR A 483 -4.44 -16.29 13.27
C THR A 483 -4.53 -14.76 13.28
N GLN A 484 -5.43 -14.18 12.48
CA GLN A 484 -5.61 -12.74 12.30
C GLN A 484 -6.89 -12.20 12.95
N LEU A 485 -7.51 -12.96 13.85
CA LEU A 485 -8.73 -12.53 14.58
C LEU A 485 -8.50 -11.26 15.40
N ILE A 486 -7.32 -11.10 16.00
CA ILE A 486 -7.00 -9.98 16.90
C ILE A 486 -6.24 -8.87 16.16
N SER A 487 -6.71 -7.64 16.29
CA SER A 487 -6.09 -6.47 15.68
C SER A 487 -4.77 -6.10 16.38
N PRO A 488 -3.65 -5.97 15.64
CA PRO A 488 -2.39 -5.48 16.20
C PRO A 488 -2.42 -3.99 16.57
N ARG A 489 -3.48 -3.26 16.21
CA ARG A 489 -3.60 -1.83 16.53
C ARG A 489 -4.04 -1.58 17.98
N TYR A 490 -4.87 -2.46 18.53
CA TYR A 490 -5.53 -2.23 19.83
C TYR A 490 -5.77 -3.52 20.65
N GLY A 491 -5.42 -4.71 20.16
CA GLY A 491 -5.47 -5.95 20.95
C GLY A 491 -6.86 -6.52 21.19
N LEU A 492 -7.85 -6.14 20.37
CA LEU A 492 -9.23 -6.67 20.42
C LEU A 492 -9.60 -7.35 19.09
N SER A 493 -10.68 -8.16 19.11
CA SER A 493 -11.12 -8.91 17.94
C SER A 493 -11.57 -7.98 16.82
N ILE A 494 -10.96 -8.05 15.64
CA ILE A 494 -11.41 -7.31 14.44
C ILE A 494 -12.50 -8.07 13.67
N ILE A 495 -12.50 -9.40 13.78
CA ILE A 495 -13.53 -10.28 13.21
C ILE A 495 -14.53 -10.57 14.32
N GLY A 496 -15.82 -10.42 14.02
CA GLY A 496 -16.89 -10.56 15.01
C GLY A 496 -18.25 -10.52 14.34
N CYS A 497 -19.31 -10.59 15.15
CA CYS A 497 -20.66 -10.43 14.65
C CYS A 497 -20.87 -9.02 14.11
N ASN A 498 -21.68 -8.90 13.06
CA ASN A 498 -22.08 -7.63 12.45
C ASN A 498 -23.60 -7.58 12.28
N GLN A 499 -24.15 -6.37 12.27
CA GLN A 499 -25.54 -6.04 11.95
C GLN A 499 -26.53 -7.11 12.46
N ASP A 500 -27.09 -7.90 11.55
CA ASP A 500 -28.08 -8.94 11.78
C ASP A 500 -27.67 -9.94 12.88
N ALA A 501 -26.47 -10.50 12.80
CA ALA A 501 -26.02 -11.45 13.81
C ALA A 501 -25.94 -10.83 15.22
N ILE A 502 -25.69 -9.52 15.34
CA ILE A 502 -25.74 -8.83 16.65
C ILE A 502 -27.19 -8.71 17.11
N THR A 503 -28.09 -8.23 16.24
CA THR A 503 -29.50 -8.03 16.57
C THR A 503 -30.17 -9.35 16.97
N GLY A 504 -29.91 -10.45 16.26
CA GLY A 504 -30.48 -11.75 16.58
C GLY A 504 -30.02 -12.30 17.92
N ASN A 505 -28.72 -12.22 18.22
CA ASN A 505 -28.20 -12.64 19.52
C ASN A 505 -28.73 -11.75 20.67
N TYR A 506 -28.94 -10.45 20.41
CA TYR A 506 -29.56 -9.55 21.38
C TYR A 506 -31.03 -9.92 21.64
N ILE A 507 -31.81 -10.15 20.60
CA ILE A 507 -33.23 -10.56 20.73
C ILE A 507 -33.34 -11.89 21.47
N LEU A 508 -32.51 -12.87 21.10
CA LEU A 508 -32.44 -14.16 21.76
C LEU A 508 -32.20 -14.01 23.26
N THR A 509 -31.16 -13.27 23.65
CA THR A 509 -30.76 -13.19 25.06
C THR A 509 -31.63 -12.27 25.92
N LYS A 510 -32.45 -11.40 25.31
CA LYS A 510 -33.28 -10.43 26.03
C LYS A 510 -34.77 -10.77 26.06
N TYR A 511 -35.34 -11.22 24.95
CA TYR A 511 -36.80 -11.26 24.78
C TYR A 511 -37.38 -12.67 24.57
N LEU A 512 -36.54 -13.67 24.24
CA LEU A 512 -37.04 -14.98 23.81
C LEU A 512 -36.93 -16.05 24.91
N ASP A 513 -38.06 -16.71 25.16
CA ASP A 513 -38.18 -17.99 25.85
C ASP A 513 -38.88 -18.96 24.89
N LEU A 514 -38.21 -20.05 24.52
CA LEU A 514 -38.65 -20.95 23.44
C LEU A 514 -38.97 -22.35 23.98
N PRO A 515 -39.94 -23.08 23.39
CA PRO A 515 -40.07 -24.50 23.61
C PRO A 515 -38.77 -25.24 23.28
N ARG A 516 -38.44 -26.27 24.05
CA ARG A 516 -37.19 -27.02 23.87
C ARG A 516 -37.01 -27.57 22.46
N GLU A 517 -38.09 -27.98 21.80
CA GLU A 517 -38.06 -28.50 20.42
C GLU A 517 -37.56 -27.44 19.42
N GLU A 518 -38.10 -26.22 19.52
CA GLU A 518 -37.68 -25.09 18.69
C GLU A 518 -36.25 -24.65 19.01
N ALA A 519 -35.86 -24.67 20.29
CA ALA A 519 -34.50 -24.38 20.73
C ALA A 519 -33.49 -25.38 20.14
N VAL A 520 -33.83 -26.68 20.10
CA VAL A 520 -32.97 -27.71 19.49
C VAL A 520 -32.86 -27.49 17.99
N ASP A 521 -33.97 -27.24 17.29
CA ASP A 521 -33.95 -26.99 15.85
C ASP A 521 -33.09 -25.77 15.48
N LEU A 522 -33.19 -24.70 16.27
CA LEU A 522 -32.38 -23.49 16.12
C LEU A 522 -30.88 -23.75 16.35
N LEU A 523 -30.53 -24.59 17.34
CA LEU A 523 -29.15 -25.01 17.60
C LEU A 523 -28.60 -25.92 16.48
N VAL A 524 -29.41 -26.83 15.94
CA VAL A 524 -29.05 -27.67 14.79
C VAL A 524 -28.75 -26.80 13.57
N ALA A 525 -29.60 -25.82 13.28
CA ALA A 525 -29.40 -24.88 12.18
C ALA A 525 -28.13 -24.02 12.36
N ALA A 526 -27.76 -23.69 13.61
CA ALA A 526 -26.48 -23.04 13.91
C ALA A 526 -25.24 -23.96 13.77
N GLY A 527 -25.44 -25.27 13.59
CA GLY A 527 -24.38 -26.28 13.48
C GLY A 527 -23.92 -26.86 14.81
N VAL A 528 -24.78 -26.89 15.83
CA VAL A 528 -24.52 -27.52 17.12
C VAL A 528 -25.01 -28.97 17.08
N GLU A 529 -24.14 -29.90 17.47
CA GLU A 529 -24.44 -31.34 17.51
C GLU A 529 -24.66 -31.87 18.93
N ASP A 530 -24.08 -31.19 19.94
CA ASP A 530 -24.17 -31.57 21.35
C ASP A 530 -25.19 -30.70 22.10
N PHE A 531 -26.29 -31.32 22.53
CA PHE A 531 -27.39 -30.67 23.27
C PHE A 531 -27.37 -30.99 24.77
N SER A 532 -26.32 -31.66 25.28
CA SER A 532 -26.24 -32.08 26.69
C SER A 532 -26.34 -30.92 27.69
N LYS A 533 -25.96 -29.72 27.27
CA LYS A 533 -26.01 -28.49 28.08
C LYS A 533 -27.38 -27.85 28.14
N LEU A 534 -28.27 -28.18 27.19
CA LEU A 534 -29.59 -27.60 27.15
C LEU A 534 -30.43 -28.18 28.29
N PRO A 535 -30.99 -27.35 29.19
CA PRO A 535 -31.80 -27.84 30.30
C PRO A 535 -32.98 -28.70 29.82
N ASN A 536 -33.27 -29.80 30.54
CA ASN A 536 -34.45 -30.63 30.31
C ASN A 536 -35.72 -29.97 30.89
N LYS A 537 -36.04 -28.78 30.40
CA LYS A 537 -37.25 -28.02 30.73
C LYS A 537 -38.12 -27.91 29.47
N HIS A 538 -39.44 -27.74 29.64
CA HIS A 538 -40.35 -27.57 28.50
C HIS A 538 -40.09 -26.25 27.76
N VAL A 539 -39.84 -25.19 28.51
CA VAL A 539 -39.46 -23.86 28.00
C VAL A 539 -38.04 -23.57 28.45
N VAL A 540 -37.22 -23.11 27.52
CA VAL A 540 -35.80 -22.81 27.72
C VAL A 540 -35.58 -21.34 27.34
N SER A 541 -34.88 -20.62 28.20
CA SER A 541 -34.58 -19.20 27.96
C SER A 541 -33.53 -19.03 26.88
N GLY A 542 -33.58 -17.92 26.13
CA GLY A 542 -32.57 -17.64 25.11
C GLY A 542 -31.15 -17.49 25.68
N LYS A 543 -31.00 -17.12 26.96
CA LYS A 543 -29.71 -17.13 27.68
C LYS A 543 -29.18 -18.57 27.84
N GLU A 544 -30.05 -19.53 28.18
CA GLU A 544 -29.70 -20.95 28.25
C GLU A 544 -29.37 -21.54 26.86
N ILE A 545 -30.06 -21.10 25.79
CA ILE A 545 -29.77 -21.50 24.40
C ILE A 545 -28.37 -21.01 23.99
N PHE A 546 -28.07 -19.73 24.21
CA PHE A 546 -26.76 -19.17 23.87
C PHE A 546 -25.63 -19.85 24.65
N ALA A 547 -25.86 -20.19 25.93
CA ALA A 547 -24.87 -20.84 26.78
C ALA A 547 -24.39 -22.19 26.25
N VAL A 548 -25.17 -22.89 25.41
CA VAL A 548 -24.75 -24.16 24.78
C VAL A 548 -23.48 -23.97 23.94
N LEU A 549 -23.30 -22.79 23.32
CA LEU A 549 -22.15 -22.47 22.49
C LEU A 549 -20.86 -22.24 23.29
N LEU A 550 -20.95 -22.02 24.60
CA LEU A 550 -19.82 -21.67 25.46
C LEU A 550 -19.19 -22.92 26.11
N PRO A 551 -17.86 -22.95 26.34
CA PRO A 551 -17.20 -24.03 27.09
C PRO A 551 -17.60 -24.04 28.58
N ASN A 552 -17.59 -25.22 29.21
CA ASN A 552 -18.08 -25.42 30.59
C ASN A 552 -17.21 -24.79 31.67
N ASP A 553 -15.96 -24.48 31.36
CA ASP A 553 -14.98 -23.85 32.24
C ASP A 553 -14.87 -22.33 32.01
N PHE A 554 -15.68 -21.78 31.10
CA PHE A 554 -15.59 -20.39 30.72
C PHE A 554 -16.25 -19.47 31.74
N ASN A 555 -15.46 -18.52 32.24
CA ASN A 555 -15.89 -17.50 33.19
C ASN A 555 -15.61 -16.11 32.61
N PHE A 556 -16.61 -15.24 32.62
CA PHE A 556 -16.52 -13.90 32.06
C PHE A 556 -17.41 -12.91 32.81
N ARG A 557 -16.88 -11.69 33.00
CA ARG A 557 -17.65 -10.55 33.46
C ARG A 557 -17.38 -9.37 32.54
N GLY A 558 -18.42 -8.85 31.93
CA GLY A 558 -18.37 -7.72 31.01
C GLY A 558 -19.57 -6.80 31.17
N TYR A 559 -19.66 -5.81 30.29
CA TYR A 559 -20.70 -4.79 30.32
C TYR A 559 -21.39 -4.72 28.97
N ALA A 560 -22.72 -4.70 28.98
CA ALA A 560 -23.51 -4.33 27.83
C ALA A 560 -23.35 -2.83 27.53
N ARG A 561 -23.77 -2.41 26.35
CA ARG A 561 -23.65 -1.04 25.84
C ARG A 561 -24.46 -0.04 26.63
N HIS A 562 -25.61 -0.43 27.16
CA HIS A 562 -26.47 0.44 27.95
C HIS A 562 -26.03 0.56 29.42
N TYR A 563 -24.92 -0.09 29.80
CA TYR A 563 -24.38 0.01 31.16
C TYR A 563 -24.06 1.46 31.54
N LYS A 564 -24.52 1.85 32.74
CA LYS A 564 -24.21 3.13 33.40
C LYS A 564 -23.76 2.85 34.81
N GLU A 565 -22.65 3.47 35.20
CA GLU A 565 -22.10 3.31 36.55
C GLU A 565 -23.09 3.83 37.60
N GLY A 566 -23.41 3.00 38.60
CA GLY A 566 -24.37 3.33 39.66
C GLY A 566 -25.84 2.99 39.37
N VAL A 567 -26.16 2.42 38.19
CA VAL A 567 -27.49 1.90 37.86
C VAL A 567 -27.49 0.38 37.99
N ASP A 568 -28.36 -0.16 38.85
CA ASP A 568 -28.51 -1.61 39.04
C ASP A 568 -29.49 -2.18 37.99
N ASP A 569 -28.95 -2.52 36.83
CA ASP A 569 -29.67 -3.17 35.74
C ASP A 569 -29.10 -4.58 35.50
N PRO A 570 -29.87 -5.66 35.77
CA PRO A 570 -29.43 -7.03 35.57
C PRO A 570 -29.04 -7.37 34.13
N ASP A 571 -29.59 -6.66 33.14
CA ASP A 571 -29.26 -6.86 31.73
C ASP A 571 -28.01 -6.06 31.28
N ALA A 572 -27.54 -5.12 32.11
CA ALA A 572 -26.37 -4.33 31.82
C ALA A 572 -25.04 -5.04 32.15
N ILE A 573 -25.05 -5.99 33.08
CA ILE A 573 -23.86 -6.73 33.51
C ILE A 573 -23.90 -8.15 32.95
N VAL A 574 -23.02 -8.42 32.00
CA VAL A 574 -22.87 -9.75 31.37
C VAL A 574 -22.01 -10.62 32.27
N GLU A 575 -22.62 -11.58 32.96
CA GLU A 575 -21.93 -12.54 33.82
C GLU A 575 -22.12 -13.97 33.29
N ILE A 576 -21.00 -14.60 32.94
CA ILE A 576 -20.94 -16.00 32.55
C ILE A 576 -20.12 -16.74 33.60
N LYS A 577 -20.69 -17.79 34.20
CA LYS A 577 -19.98 -18.69 35.12
C LYS A 577 -20.10 -20.12 34.65
N ASP A 578 -18.98 -20.83 34.59
CA ASP A 578 -18.90 -22.22 34.17
C ASP A 578 -19.69 -22.50 32.87
N GLY A 579 -19.52 -21.60 31.88
CA GLY A 579 -20.19 -21.67 30.58
C GLY A 579 -21.67 -21.27 30.57
N LYS A 580 -22.27 -20.94 31.73
CA LYS A 580 -23.68 -20.53 31.83
C LYS A 580 -23.80 -19.00 31.86
N LEU A 581 -24.62 -18.45 30.97
CA LEU A 581 -24.97 -17.03 30.97
C LEU A 581 -26.02 -16.76 32.05
N ILE A 582 -25.62 -16.13 33.16
CA ILE A 582 -26.49 -15.88 34.32
C ILE A 582 -27.24 -14.57 34.15
N THR A 583 -26.51 -13.48 33.88
CA THR A 583 -27.08 -12.13 33.73
C THR A 583 -26.51 -11.44 32.48
N GLY A 584 -27.19 -10.39 32.05
CA GLY A 584 -26.78 -9.58 30.91
C GLY A 584 -27.33 -10.03 29.55
N VAL A 585 -27.24 -9.11 28.59
CA VAL A 585 -27.62 -9.31 27.18
C VAL A 585 -26.40 -9.20 26.27
N LEU A 586 -26.47 -9.89 25.13
CA LEU A 586 -25.37 -9.92 24.18
C LEU A 586 -25.60 -8.93 23.03
N ASP A 587 -24.70 -7.96 22.95
CA ASP A 587 -24.77 -6.85 22.01
C ASP A 587 -23.40 -6.61 21.33
N LYS A 588 -23.28 -5.48 20.63
CA LYS A 588 -22.02 -5.10 19.95
C LYS A 588 -20.82 -5.01 20.89
N ASN A 589 -20.98 -4.65 22.17
CA ASN A 589 -19.83 -4.55 23.09
C ASN A 589 -19.22 -5.92 23.39
N ASN A 590 -20.03 -6.98 23.32
CA ASN A 590 -19.60 -8.33 23.63
C ASN A 590 -19.20 -9.11 22.38
N LEU A 591 -20.00 -9.03 21.31
CA LEU A 591 -19.86 -9.84 20.10
C LEU A 591 -19.35 -9.06 18.87
N GLY A 592 -19.28 -7.73 18.95
CA GLY A 592 -18.96 -6.88 17.82
C GLY A 592 -17.47 -6.78 17.50
N HIS A 593 -17.18 -6.49 16.23
CA HIS A 593 -15.84 -6.13 15.78
C HIS A 593 -15.30 -4.88 16.50
N GLY A 594 -14.04 -4.90 16.92
CA GLY A 594 -13.34 -3.80 17.57
C GLY A 594 -13.65 -3.60 19.05
N SER A 595 -14.77 -4.13 19.56
CA SER A 595 -15.23 -3.98 20.95
C SER A 595 -15.34 -5.30 21.71
N GLY A 596 -15.49 -6.43 21.02
CA GLY A 596 -15.85 -7.73 21.61
C GLY A 596 -14.84 -8.30 22.61
N LEU A 597 -14.95 -7.92 23.88
CA LEU A 597 -14.10 -8.41 24.97
C LEU A 597 -14.35 -9.90 25.25
N LEU A 598 -15.60 -10.36 25.10
CA LEU A 598 -15.98 -11.76 25.22
C LEU A 598 -15.21 -12.62 24.20
N LEU A 599 -15.21 -12.22 22.93
CA LEU A 599 -14.48 -12.90 21.85
C LEU A 599 -12.97 -12.94 22.12
N ARG A 600 -12.41 -11.85 22.67
CA ARG A 600 -10.99 -11.76 23.02
C ARG A 600 -10.59 -12.75 24.12
N ASN A 601 -11.43 -12.89 25.15
CA ASN A 601 -11.17 -13.79 26.28
C ASN A 601 -11.34 -15.25 25.87
N LEU A 602 -12.33 -15.56 25.05
CA LEU A 602 -12.50 -16.88 24.43
C LEU A 602 -11.27 -17.26 23.59
N HIS A 603 -10.79 -16.36 22.74
CA HIS A 603 -9.57 -16.56 21.96
C HIS A 603 -8.34 -16.82 22.86
N LYS A 604 -8.21 -16.08 23.96
CA LYS A 604 -7.07 -16.21 24.89
C LYS A 604 -7.03 -17.56 25.58
N GLN A 605 -8.19 -18.07 26.02
CA GLN A 605 -8.27 -19.32 26.79
C GLN A 605 -8.27 -20.57 25.91
N TYR A 606 -8.96 -20.54 24.77
CA TYR A 606 -9.20 -21.73 23.96
C TYR A 606 -8.44 -21.76 22.62
N GLY A 607 -7.74 -20.67 22.27
CA GLY A 607 -6.96 -20.56 21.04
C GLY A 607 -7.78 -20.21 19.79
N ALA A 608 -7.06 -19.99 18.69
CA ALA A 608 -7.60 -19.46 17.43
C ALA A 608 -8.59 -20.40 16.74
N ALA A 609 -8.25 -21.68 16.58
CA ALA A 609 -9.05 -22.64 15.81
C ALA A 609 -10.44 -22.86 16.42
N ARG A 610 -10.49 -23.11 17.75
CA ARG A 610 -11.77 -23.28 18.47
C ARG A 610 -12.59 -21.99 18.47
N MET A 611 -11.92 -20.84 18.54
CA MET A 611 -12.60 -19.55 18.50
C MET A 611 -13.27 -19.27 17.15
N VAL A 612 -12.66 -19.64 16.03
CA VAL A 612 -13.27 -19.48 14.70
C VAL A 612 -14.53 -20.33 14.54
N ASP A 613 -14.50 -21.59 14.96
CA ASP A 613 -15.67 -22.48 14.94
C ASP A 613 -16.80 -21.91 15.82
N MET A 614 -16.47 -21.52 17.06
CA MET A 614 -17.43 -20.91 17.99
C MET A 614 -18.04 -19.62 17.41
N LEU A 615 -17.23 -18.74 16.84
CA LEU A 615 -17.71 -17.50 16.23
C LEU A 615 -18.62 -17.79 15.04
N GLY A 616 -18.29 -18.80 14.23
CA GLY A 616 -19.14 -19.25 13.11
C GLY A 616 -20.53 -19.68 13.61
N LYS A 617 -20.58 -20.48 14.68
CA LYS A 617 -21.83 -20.93 15.30
C LYS A 617 -22.62 -19.78 15.93
N ILE A 618 -21.97 -18.89 16.68
CA ILE A 618 -22.60 -17.68 17.25
C ILE A 618 -23.18 -16.78 16.15
N TYR A 619 -22.45 -16.65 15.03
CA TYR A 619 -22.89 -15.86 13.90
C TYR A 619 -24.15 -16.46 13.26
N ARG A 620 -24.11 -17.77 12.92
CA ARG A 620 -25.25 -18.48 12.33
C ARG A 620 -26.46 -18.48 13.27
N LEU A 621 -26.25 -18.67 14.57
CA LEU A 621 -27.31 -18.58 15.58
C LEU A 621 -28.06 -17.25 15.51
N GLY A 622 -27.33 -16.13 15.48
CA GLY A 622 -27.95 -14.80 15.39
C GLY A 622 -28.74 -14.60 14.09
N ILE A 623 -28.22 -15.08 12.95
CA ILE A 623 -28.93 -15.02 11.67
C ILE A 623 -30.21 -15.86 11.70
N GLU A 624 -30.13 -17.08 12.23
CA GLU A 624 -31.26 -18.00 12.27
C GLU A 624 -32.38 -17.52 13.21
N VAL A 625 -32.01 -16.93 14.36
CA VAL A 625 -32.97 -16.26 15.26
C VAL A 625 -33.73 -15.18 14.51
N LEU A 626 -33.05 -14.31 13.77
CA LEU A 626 -33.73 -13.25 13.02
C LEU A 626 -34.62 -13.79 11.90
N LEU A 627 -34.16 -14.81 11.19
CA LEU A 627 -34.91 -15.42 10.10
C LEU A 627 -36.26 -15.98 10.58
N ARG A 628 -36.26 -16.62 11.76
CA ARG A 628 -37.46 -17.22 12.36
C ARG A 628 -38.35 -16.21 13.08
N HIS A 629 -37.73 -15.29 13.82
CA HIS A 629 -38.46 -14.25 14.56
C HIS A 629 -39.16 -13.26 13.62
N GLY A 630 -38.53 -12.96 12.48
CA GLY A 630 -38.97 -11.91 11.57
C GLY A 630 -38.59 -10.53 12.13
N PHE A 631 -37.80 -9.78 11.38
CA PHE A 631 -37.33 -8.47 11.81
C PHE A 631 -37.44 -7.48 10.66
N THR A 632 -38.19 -6.40 10.86
CA THR A 632 -38.45 -5.40 9.82
C THR A 632 -38.60 -4.00 10.40
N MET A 633 -38.04 -3.00 9.73
CA MET A 633 -38.28 -1.60 10.08
C MET A 633 -39.49 -1.07 9.31
N THR A 634 -40.38 -0.37 9.99
CA THR A 634 -41.53 0.27 9.35
C THR A 634 -41.44 1.79 9.43
N ILE A 635 -42.22 2.50 8.62
CA ILE A 635 -42.31 3.96 8.72
C ILE A 635 -42.91 4.41 10.07
N SER A 636 -43.72 3.56 10.71
CA SER A 636 -44.36 3.88 11.98
C SER A 636 -43.41 3.86 13.17
N ASP A 637 -42.28 3.17 13.06
CA ASP A 637 -41.21 3.21 14.07
C ASP A 637 -40.63 4.63 14.26
N ILE A 638 -40.86 5.52 13.30
CA ILE A 638 -40.39 6.91 13.25
C ILE A 638 -41.56 7.88 13.55
N ASP A 639 -42.77 7.38 13.82
CA ASP A 639 -43.89 8.24 14.23
C ASP A 639 -43.70 8.78 15.65
N LEU A 640 -43.90 10.09 15.78
CA LEU A 640 -43.94 10.76 17.07
C LEU A 640 -45.39 10.97 17.48
N LYS A 641 -45.68 10.77 18.77
CA LYS A 641 -46.99 11.15 19.32
C LYS A 641 -47.23 12.65 19.14
N PRO A 642 -48.48 13.11 18.92
CA PRO A 642 -48.78 14.53 18.72
C PRO A 642 -48.26 15.42 19.86
N GLU A 643 -48.31 14.93 21.10
CA GLU A 643 -47.78 15.60 22.29
C GLU A 643 -46.28 15.90 22.18
N VAL A 644 -45.52 14.93 21.67
CA VAL A 644 -44.07 15.03 21.49
C VAL A 644 -43.74 15.95 20.32
N GLN A 645 -44.54 15.92 19.25
CA GLN A 645 -44.38 16.83 18.11
C GLN A 645 -44.55 18.30 18.53
N GLU A 646 -45.55 18.60 19.36
CA GLU A 646 -45.77 19.95 19.86
C GLU A 646 -44.66 20.40 20.82
N GLU A 647 -44.14 19.50 21.65
CA GLU A 647 -42.99 19.81 22.50
C GLU A 647 -41.71 20.05 21.70
N VAL A 648 -41.45 19.25 20.65
CA VAL A 648 -40.34 19.49 19.72
C VAL A 648 -40.48 20.86 19.06
N LYS A 649 -41.69 21.22 18.62
CA LYS A 649 -41.95 22.53 18.01
C LYS A 649 -41.69 23.67 19.00
N ARG A 650 -42.13 23.53 20.25
CA ARG A 650 -41.85 24.50 21.33
C ARG A 650 -40.33 24.68 21.53
N LEU A 651 -39.58 23.60 21.61
CA LEU A 651 -38.11 23.64 21.76
C LEU A 651 -37.42 24.36 20.60
N LEU A 652 -37.89 24.15 19.37
CA LEU A 652 -37.35 24.81 18.18
C LEU A 652 -37.69 26.31 18.15
N GLU A 653 -38.90 26.69 18.56
CA GLU A 653 -39.32 28.10 18.68
C GLU A 653 -38.55 28.84 19.77
N GLU A 654 -38.35 28.21 20.94
CA GLU A 654 -37.51 28.74 22.01
C GLU A 654 -36.07 28.97 21.54
N ALA A 655 -35.51 28.03 20.77
CA ALA A 655 -34.17 28.16 20.22
C ALA A 655 -34.06 29.32 19.24
N ASP A 656 -35.04 29.50 18.35
CA ASP A 656 -35.08 30.64 17.43
C ASP A 656 -35.19 31.97 18.17
N ASN A 657 -36.01 32.04 19.22
CA ASN A 657 -36.14 33.23 20.05
C ASN A 657 -34.83 33.57 20.76
N ASP A 658 -34.13 32.57 21.30
CA ASP A 658 -32.81 32.75 21.88
C ASP A 658 -31.77 33.23 20.86
N VAL A 659 -31.78 32.68 19.64
CA VAL A 659 -30.90 33.14 18.54
C VAL A 659 -31.20 34.59 18.19
N ASN A 660 -32.47 34.97 18.08
CA ASN A 660 -32.87 36.35 17.78
C ASN A 660 -32.44 37.32 18.89
N ARG A 661 -32.56 36.92 20.17
CA ARG A 661 -32.06 37.71 21.31
C ARG A 661 -30.56 37.94 21.22
N MET A 662 -29.77 36.89 20.94
CA MET A 662 -28.32 37.02 20.77
C MET A 662 -27.93 37.94 19.60
N ILE A 663 -28.70 37.88 18.50
CA ILE A 663 -28.50 38.78 17.35
C ILE A 663 -28.80 40.24 17.74
N GLN A 664 -29.84 40.46 18.55
CA GLN A 664 -30.17 41.79 19.07
C GLN A 664 -29.07 42.32 20.00
N GLU A 665 -28.58 41.52 20.95
CA GLU A 665 -27.46 41.87 21.84
C GLU A 665 -26.19 42.21 21.04
N TYR A 666 -25.96 41.51 19.92
CA TYR A 666 -24.87 41.82 19.01
C TYR A 666 -25.04 43.17 18.30
N HIS A 667 -26.24 43.51 17.86
CA HIS A 667 -26.53 44.81 17.25
C HIS A 667 -26.48 45.98 18.25
N GLU A 668 -26.86 45.73 19.51
CA GLU A 668 -26.79 46.70 20.62
C GLU A 668 -25.39 46.81 21.23
N GLY A 669 -24.47 45.91 20.87
CA GLY A 669 -23.10 45.89 21.39
C GLY A 669 -22.99 45.43 22.84
N THR A 670 -24.05 44.82 23.38
CA THR A 670 -24.15 44.31 24.76
C THR A 670 -23.71 42.85 24.90
N LEU A 671 -23.40 42.18 23.78
CA LEU A 671 -22.98 40.79 23.77
C LEU A 671 -21.62 40.61 24.48
N GLU A 672 -21.61 39.74 25.50
CA GLU A 672 -20.41 39.39 26.23
C GLU A 672 -19.44 38.56 25.37
N LEU A 673 -18.20 39.06 25.26
CA LEU A 673 -17.14 38.49 24.45
C LEU A 673 -16.56 37.20 25.04
N LEU A 674 -16.37 36.19 24.19
CA LEU A 674 -15.58 35.02 24.56
C LEU A 674 -14.08 35.36 24.54
N PRO A 675 -13.27 34.88 25.51
CA PRO A 675 -11.84 35.14 25.54
C PRO A 675 -11.13 34.74 24.23
N GLY A 676 -10.37 35.66 23.65
CA GLY A 676 -9.60 35.43 22.42
C GLY A 676 -10.41 35.36 21.12
N ARG A 677 -11.67 35.82 21.14
CA ARG A 677 -12.56 35.83 19.97
C ARG A 677 -13.10 37.23 19.70
N ASP A 678 -13.37 37.52 18.42
CA ASP A 678 -14.04 38.76 18.03
C ASP A 678 -15.55 38.69 18.37
N LEU A 679 -16.22 39.85 18.43
CA LEU A 679 -17.67 39.94 18.70
C LEU A 679 -18.49 39.06 17.76
N ARG A 680 -18.15 39.07 16.46
CA ARG A 680 -18.85 38.30 15.42
C ARG A 680 -18.58 36.80 15.54
N GLU A 681 -17.37 36.40 15.90
CA GLU A 681 -17.05 34.99 16.14
C GLU A 681 -17.76 34.48 17.39
N THR A 682 -17.80 35.31 18.44
CA THR A 682 -18.50 35.04 19.69
C THR A 682 -19.99 34.78 19.45
N LEU A 683 -20.67 35.65 18.70
CA LEU A 683 -22.07 35.48 18.33
C LEU A 683 -22.30 34.11 17.66
N GLU A 684 -21.45 33.76 16.70
CA GLU A 684 -21.64 32.55 15.89
C GLU A 684 -21.39 31.27 16.68
N LEU A 685 -20.43 31.29 17.59
CA LEU A 685 -20.18 30.17 18.50
C LEU A 685 -21.34 29.99 19.49
N ARG A 686 -21.83 31.07 20.11
CA ARG A 686 -22.98 31.02 21.03
C ARG A 686 -24.25 30.51 20.34
N ILE A 687 -24.52 30.98 19.12
CA ILE A 687 -25.66 30.48 18.33
C ILE A 687 -25.47 29.00 17.99
N LEU A 688 -24.30 28.60 17.51
CA LEU A 688 -24.03 27.21 17.14
C LEU A 688 -24.15 26.27 18.35
N GLU A 689 -23.66 26.68 19.52
CA GLU A 689 -23.81 25.97 20.79
C GLU A 689 -25.29 25.80 21.16
N ARG A 690 -26.08 26.88 21.14
CA ARG A 690 -27.51 26.84 21.44
C ARG A 690 -28.27 25.91 20.51
N LEU A 691 -28.04 26.00 19.20
CA LEU A 691 -28.71 25.17 18.18
C LEU A 691 -28.30 23.69 18.29
N ASN A 692 -27.04 23.40 18.61
CA ASN A 692 -26.59 22.03 18.87
C ASN A 692 -27.20 21.45 20.13
N LYS A 693 -27.35 22.26 21.20
CA LYS A 693 -28.03 21.86 22.42
C LYS A 693 -29.48 21.51 22.14
N THR A 694 -30.22 22.39 21.45
CA THR A 694 -31.61 22.12 21.05
C THR A 694 -31.75 20.82 20.27
N ARG A 695 -30.85 20.55 19.30
CA ARG A 695 -30.86 19.28 18.56
C ARG A 695 -30.68 18.06 19.48
N ASN A 696 -29.78 18.15 20.45
CA ASN A 696 -29.54 17.07 21.40
C ASN A 696 -30.74 16.87 22.34
N ASP A 697 -31.32 17.95 22.85
CA ASP A 697 -32.52 17.92 23.71
C ASP A 697 -33.71 17.28 22.97
N THR A 698 -33.93 17.68 21.70
CA THR A 698 -34.90 17.04 20.81
C THR A 698 -34.61 15.55 20.62
N GLY A 699 -33.34 15.17 20.48
CA GLY A 699 -32.95 13.77 20.34
C GLY A 699 -33.22 12.92 21.58
N GLU A 700 -32.98 13.48 22.77
CA GLU A 700 -33.32 12.81 24.04
C GLU A 700 -34.83 12.68 24.23
N LEU A 701 -35.59 13.71 23.84
CA LEU A 701 -37.05 13.69 23.90
C LEU A 701 -37.64 12.60 23.00
N VAL A 702 -37.13 12.49 21.76
CA VAL A 702 -37.51 11.41 20.83
C VAL A 702 -37.14 10.06 21.41
N ALA A 703 -35.92 9.89 21.94
CA ALA A 703 -35.47 8.62 22.50
C ALA A 703 -36.31 8.14 23.69
N LYS A 704 -36.77 9.05 24.56
CA LYS A 704 -37.61 8.72 25.73
C LYS A 704 -39.03 8.29 25.35
N ASN A 705 -39.56 8.83 24.25
CA ASN A 705 -40.93 8.60 23.82
C ASN A 705 -41.07 7.60 22.66
N ALA A 706 -39.95 7.17 22.06
CA ALA A 706 -39.92 6.11 21.07
C ALA A 706 -40.38 4.79 21.70
N ASP A 707 -41.06 3.98 20.88
CA ASP A 707 -41.47 2.63 21.30
C ASP A 707 -40.23 1.76 21.53
N LYS A 708 -40.09 1.26 22.76
CA LYS A 708 -38.94 0.48 23.20
C LYS A 708 -38.86 -0.90 22.55
N ASP A 709 -40.00 -1.40 22.10
CA ASP A 709 -40.11 -2.70 21.45
C ASP A 709 -40.08 -2.58 19.91
N SER A 710 -39.96 -1.35 19.38
CA SER A 710 -39.79 -1.16 17.94
C SER A 710 -38.48 -1.79 17.45
N HIS A 711 -38.53 -2.44 16.29
CA HIS A 711 -37.36 -3.05 15.67
C HIS A 711 -36.26 -2.00 15.40
N THR A 712 -36.64 -0.76 15.06
CA THR A 712 -35.68 0.34 14.89
C THR A 712 -34.90 0.62 16.18
N LEU A 713 -35.56 0.71 17.34
CA LEU A 713 -34.86 0.98 18.59
C LEU A 713 -34.03 -0.22 19.03
N ILE A 714 -34.54 -1.46 18.87
CA ILE A 714 -33.77 -2.69 19.14
C ILE A 714 -32.46 -2.72 18.34
N MET A 715 -32.48 -2.31 17.07
CA MET A 715 -31.29 -2.22 16.22
C MET A 715 -30.30 -1.15 16.73
N ILE A 716 -30.80 -0.02 17.23
CA ILE A 716 -29.98 1.05 17.82
C ILE A 716 -29.38 0.61 19.15
N ASP A 717 -30.16 -0.03 20.03
CA ASP A 717 -29.74 -0.44 21.36
C ASP A 717 -28.72 -1.58 21.31
N SER A 718 -28.97 -2.61 20.49
CA SER A 718 -28.01 -3.70 20.25
C SER A 718 -26.70 -3.21 19.62
N GLY A 719 -26.73 -2.05 18.96
CA GLY A 719 -25.59 -1.45 18.27
C GLY A 719 -25.26 -2.07 16.92
N ALA A 720 -26.18 -2.85 16.37
CA ALA A 720 -26.09 -3.40 15.02
C ALA A 720 -25.92 -2.29 13.97
N LYS A 721 -26.80 -1.30 13.96
CA LYS A 721 -26.75 -0.16 13.03
C LYS A 721 -27.58 1.03 13.53
N GLY A 722 -27.11 2.24 13.25
CA GLY A 722 -27.80 3.47 13.65
C GLY A 722 -27.45 3.94 15.07
N ASN A 723 -27.93 5.14 15.39
CA ASN A 723 -27.80 5.77 16.70
C ASN A 723 -29.04 6.64 16.98
N LEU A 724 -29.20 7.09 18.23
CA LEU A 724 -30.34 7.93 18.63
C LEU A 724 -30.41 9.26 17.87
N LEU A 725 -29.25 9.82 17.48
CA LEU A 725 -29.20 11.05 16.69
C LEU A 725 -29.85 10.85 15.31
N ASN A 726 -29.56 9.73 14.63
CA ASN A 726 -30.15 9.43 13.34
C ASN A 726 -31.68 9.28 13.45
N LEU A 727 -32.17 8.64 14.52
CA LEU A 727 -33.61 8.53 14.79
C LEU A 727 -34.24 9.92 14.99
N ALA A 728 -33.57 10.79 15.74
CA ALA A 728 -34.01 12.17 15.94
C ALA A 728 -34.04 12.99 14.64
N GLN A 729 -33.05 12.80 13.77
CA GLN A 729 -33.00 13.47 12.46
C GLN A 729 -34.09 12.99 11.50
N MET A 730 -34.45 11.71 11.57
CA MET A 730 -35.55 11.16 10.77
C MET A 730 -36.91 11.68 11.27
N SER A 731 -37.12 11.69 12.59
CA SER A 731 -38.44 11.90 13.21
C SER A 731 -38.75 13.37 13.53
N ALA A 732 -37.75 14.15 13.94
CA ALA A 732 -37.96 15.46 14.57
C ALA A 732 -37.25 16.60 13.82
N CYS A 733 -35.91 16.66 13.88
CA CYS A 733 -35.14 17.79 13.38
C CYS A 733 -33.73 17.36 12.95
N VAL A 734 -33.31 17.74 11.73
CA VAL A 734 -31.97 17.44 11.22
C VAL A 734 -30.89 18.26 11.95
N GLY A 735 -31.19 19.53 12.25
CA GLY A 735 -30.34 20.46 12.99
C GLY A 735 -29.42 21.32 12.12
N GLN A 736 -28.42 21.93 12.75
CA GLN A 736 -27.51 22.89 12.10
C GLN A 736 -26.60 22.23 11.08
N GLN A 737 -26.62 22.74 9.84
CA GLN A 737 -25.66 22.38 8.80
C GLN A 737 -24.41 23.26 8.92
N ALA A 738 -23.25 22.62 9.08
CA ALA A 738 -21.96 23.31 9.22
C ALA A 738 -21.11 23.10 7.97
N LEU A 739 -20.50 24.19 7.48
CA LEU A 739 -19.57 24.17 6.36
C LEU A 739 -18.19 24.64 6.86
N ARG A 740 -17.19 23.75 6.79
CA ARG A 740 -15.80 24.03 7.24
C ARG A 740 -15.68 24.62 8.65
N GLY A 741 -16.49 24.10 9.59
CA GLY A 741 -16.41 24.45 11.01
C GLY A 741 -17.25 25.66 11.46
N GLY A 742 -18.04 26.27 10.57
CA GLY A 742 -18.99 27.33 10.93
C GLY A 742 -20.35 27.17 10.26
N ARG A 743 -21.31 28.03 10.63
CA ARG A 743 -22.61 28.12 9.94
C ARG A 743 -22.45 28.60 8.49
N ILE A 744 -23.46 28.35 7.65
CA ILE A 744 -23.36 28.62 6.22
C ILE A 744 -23.32 30.13 5.95
N ARG A 745 -22.21 30.59 5.37
CA ARG A 745 -22.02 32.01 5.02
C ARG A 745 -21.90 32.29 3.53
N ARG A 746 -21.47 31.30 2.76
CA ARG A 746 -21.20 31.44 1.33
C ARG A 746 -22.52 31.51 0.57
N GLY A 747 -22.68 32.53 -0.28
CA GLY A 747 -23.92 32.82 -0.99
C GLY A 747 -23.82 34.10 -1.80
N TYR A 748 -24.92 34.84 -1.87
CA TYR A 748 -25.00 36.19 -2.45
C TYR A 748 -24.34 37.24 -1.52
N GLU A 749 -24.25 38.48 -2.00
CA GLU A 749 -23.79 39.61 -1.19
C GLU A 749 -24.72 39.83 0.02
N ASP A 750 -24.15 39.77 1.23
CA ASP A 750 -24.80 39.88 2.54
C ASP A 750 -25.95 38.90 2.83
N ARG A 751 -26.09 37.81 2.07
CA ARG A 751 -27.10 36.76 2.34
C ARG A 751 -26.71 35.43 1.73
N THR A 752 -27.18 34.34 2.30
CA THR A 752 -26.91 32.99 1.79
C THR A 752 -27.69 32.70 0.51
N LEU A 753 -29.02 32.87 0.54
CA LEU A 753 -29.94 32.63 -0.58
C LEU A 753 -30.76 33.89 -0.90
N SER A 754 -31.31 33.95 -2.12
CA SER A 754 -32.10 35.08 -2.59
C SER A 754 -33.45 35.25 -1.88
N CYS A 755 -33.96 34.19 -1.25
CA CYS A 755 -35.19 34.20 -0.45
C CYS A 755 -35.02 34.87 0.92
N PHE A 756 -33.78 35.06 1.40
CA PHE A 756 -33.52 35.74 2.67
C PHE A 756 -33.23 37.23 2.47
N LYS A 757 -33.49 38.02 3.53
CA LYS A 757 -33.16 39.44 3.58
C LYS A 757 -31.64 39.62 3.63
N LYS A 758 -31.15 40.75 3.11
CA LYS A 758 -29.73 41.11 3.24
C LYS A 758 -29.42 41.37 4.72
N GLY A 759 -28.27 40.87 5.20
CA GLY A 759 -27.82 40.98 6.58
C GLY A 759 -28.41 39.95 7.55
N ASP A 760 -29.23 39.01 7.07
CA ASP A 760 -29.88 38.02 7.94
C ASP A 760 -28.85 37.06 8.59
N LEU A 761 -28.91 36.95 9.93
CA LEU A 761 -28.05 36.10 10.78
C LEU A 761 -28.85 35.01 11.51
N GLY A 762 -30.15 34.91 11.28
CA GLY A 762 -31.06 33.97 11.91
C GLY A 762 -30.70 32.50 11.66
N ALA A 763 -31.37 31.60 12.37
CA ALA A 763 -31.09 30.16 12.29
C ALA A 763 -31.33 29.60 10.87
N ALA A 764 -32.52 29.88 10.29
CA ALA A 764 -32.90 29.39 8.96
C ALA A 764 -32.00 29.94 7.85
N SER A 765 -31.68 31.24 7.88
CA SER A 765 -30.86 31.89 6.85
C SER A 765 -29.42 31.37 6.83
N ARG A 766 -28.95 30.76 7.93
CA ARG A 766 -27.60 30.21 8.07
C ARG A 766 -27.56 28.68 8.09
N GLY A 767 -28.62 28.02 7.63
CA GLY A 767 -28.64 26.58 7.38
C GLY A 767 -29.03 25.71 8.57
N PHE A 768 -29.86 26.20 9.48
CA PHE A 768 -30.53 25.36 10.46
C PHE A 768 -31.77 24.71 9.83
N ILE A 769 -31.81 23.37 9.83
CA ILE A 769 -32.94 22.60 9.29
C ILE A 769 -33.82 22.20 10.45
N LYS A 770 -35.05 22.72 10.49
CA LYS A 770 -36.03 22.50 11.56
C LYS A 770 -36.78 21.19 11.40
N HIS A 771 -37.04 20.80 10.15
CA HIS A 771 -37.83 19.61 9.85
C HIS A 771 -36.98 18.35 9.87
N GLY A 772 -37.55 17.25 10.37
CA GLY A 772 -37.01 15.91 10.20
C GLY A 772 -37.28 15.37 8.80
N PHE A 773 -36.55 14.32 8.39
CA PHE A 773 -36.70 13.75 7.05
C PHE A 773 -38.11 13.24 6.74
N LYS A 774 -38.83 12.76 7.77
CA LYS A 774 -40.22 12.28 7.62
C LYS A 774 -41.21 13.39 7.32
N ASN A 775 -41.04 14.57 7.92
CA ASN A 775 -41.93 15.71 7.75
C ASN A 775 -41.75 16.39 6.37
N GLY A 776 -40.63 16.11 5.70
CA GLY A 776 -40.24 16.76 4.46
C GLY A 776 -39.44 18.03 4.71
N LEU A 777 -38.48 18.31 3.82
CA LEU A 777 -37.60 19.48 3.91
C LEU A 777 -38.13 20.63 3.06
N GLU A 778 -38.02 21.86 3.55
CA GLU A 778 -38.29 23.04 2.74
C GLU A 778 -37.23 23.22 1.64
N PRO A 779 -37.53 23.91 0.52
CA PRO A 779 -36.59 24.05 -0.60
C PRO A 779 -35.22 24.61 -0.21
N TYR A 780 -35.17 25.57 0.72
CA TYR A 780 -33.90 26.13 1.20
C TYR A 780 -33.16 25.19 2.15
N GLU A 781 -33.88 24.41 2.97
CA GLU A 781 -33.30 23.38 3.86
C GLU A 781 -32.63 22.28 3.04
N LEU A 782 -33.33 21.80 1.99
CA LEU A 782 -32.78 20.84 1.04
C LEU A 782 -31.51 21.36 0.38
N PHE A 783 -31.50 22.63 -0.03
CA PHE A 783 -30.32 23.24 -0.66
C PHE A 783 -29.12 23.32 0.31
N PHE A 784 -29.36 23.73 1.56
CA PHE A 784 -28.31 23.78 2.58
C PHE A 784 -27.76 22.39 2.92
N MET A 785 -28.62 21.38 3.00
CA MET A 785 -28.19 19.99 3.17
C MET A 785 -27.35 19.49 1.98
N ALA A 786 -27.76 19.80 0.75
CA ALA A 786 -27.00 19.43 -0.44
C ALA A 786 -25.60 20.08 -0.45
N MET A 787 -25.51 21.33 0.04
CA MET A 787 -24.25 22.06 0.15
C MET A 787 -23.26 21.39 1.10
N THR A 788 -23.69 20.97 2.30
CA THR A 788 -22.84 20.28 3.29
C THR A 788 -22.57 18.83 2.91
N GLY A 789 -23.52 18.16 2.27
CA GLY A 789 -23.33 16.82 1.70
C GLY A 789 -22.18 16.81 0.69
N ARG A 790 -22.11 17.82 -0.19
CA ARG A 790 -21.01 17.95 -1.17
C ARG A 790 -19.65 18.22 -0.52
N ASP A 791 -19.59 19.01 0.54
CA ASP A 791 -18.34 19.25 1.28
C ASP A 791 -17.83 17.95 1.93
N SER A 792 -18.74 17.15 2.50
CA SER A 792 -18.41 15.86 3.12
C SER A 792 -17.89 14.83 2.11
N LEU A 793 -18.50 14.76 0.92
CA LEU A 793 -18.03 13.92 -0.19
C LEU A 793 -16.64 14.36 -0.68
N MET A 794 -16.44 15.68 -0.80
CA MET A 794 -15.15 16.23 -1.24
C MET A 794 -14.05 15.99 -0.20
N ASP A 795 -14.32 16.17 1.09
CA ASP A 795 -13.34 15.94 2.16
C ASP A 795 -12.87 14.48 2.19
N THR A 796 -13.81 13.54 2.06
CA THR A 796 -13.50 12.10 1.95
C THR A 796 -12.58 11.82 0.76
N ALA A 797 -12.90 12.36 -0.42
CA ALA A 797 -12.10 12.19 -1.63
C ALA A 797 -10.69 12.83 -1.52
N LEU A 798 -10.56 13.98 -0.85
CA LEU A 798 -9.29 14.70 -0.68
C LEU A 798 -8.39 14.11 0.42
N ARG A 799 -8.96 13.44 1.43
CA ARG A 799 -8.20 12.80 2.50
C ARG A 799 -7.51 11.52 2.06
N THR A 800 -8.10 10.76 1.13
CA THR A 800 -7.55 9.47 0.67
C THR A 800 -6.15 9.58 0.06
N PRO A 801 -5.84 10.52 -0.86
CA PRO A 801 -4.48 10.67 -1.39
C PRO A 801 -3.47 11.10 -0.33
N LYS A 802 -3.87 11.97 0.60
CA LYS A 802 -2.99 12.48 1.67
C LYS A 802 -2.61 11.39 2.67
N SER A 803 -3.60 10.63 3.12
CA SER A 803 -3.40 9.50 4.04
C SER A 803 -2.55 8.40 3.40
N GLY A 804 -2.85 8.00 2.16
CA GLY A 804 -2.04 7.01 1.43
C GLY A 804 -0.59 7.47 1.20
N TYR A 805 -0.38 8.76 0.90
CA TYR A 805 0.97 9.30 0.76
C TYR A 805 1.73 9.31 2.09
N LEU A 806 1.07 9.68 3.20
CA LEU A 806 1.66 9.64 4.54
C LEU A 806 2.03 8.21 4.94
N TYR A 807 1.11 7.26 4.74
CA TYR A 807 1.37 5.84 4.99
C TYR A 807 2.60 5.36 4.21
N ARG A 808 2.68 5.65 2.91
CA ARG A 808 3.85 5.25 2.10
C ARG A 808 5.16 5.84 2.62
N ARG A 809 5.14 7.09 3.11
CA ARG A 809 6.33 7.72 3.70
C ARG A 809 6.78 6.99 4.96
N LEU A 810 5.82 6.64 5.83
CA LEU A 810 6.11 5.93 7.08
C LEU A 810 6.55 4.49 6.82
N ALA A 811 5.83 3.76 5.96
CA ALA A 811 6.17 2.39 5.57
C ALA A 811 7.60 2.32 4.99
N ASN A 812 7.95 3.19 4.04
CA ASN A 812 9.30 3.22 3.48
C ASN A 812 10.39 3.62 4.49
N ALA A 813 10.04 4.34 5.56
CA ALA A 813 10.98 4.73 6.60
C ALA A 813 11.15 3.65 7.69
N MET A 814 10.14 2.82 7.91
CA MET A 814 10.07 1.86 9.01
C MET A 814 10.18 0.38 8.58
N GLN A 815 10.10 0.08 7.29
CA GLN A 815 10.15 -1.29 6.76
C GLN A 815 11.43 -2.07 7.11
N ASP A 816 12.52 -1.35 7.41
CA ASP A 816 13.83 -1.93 7.73
C ASP A 816 13.96 -2.31 9.21
N PHE A 817 12.97 -1.96 10.04
CA PHE A 817 12.99 -2.28 11.47
C PHE A 817 12.58 -3.73 11.71
N LYS A 818 13.38 -4.43 12.50
CA LYS A 818 13.07 -5.78 12.98
C LYS A 818 13.41 -5.94 14.46
N VAL A 819 12.66 -6.81 15.13
CA VAL A 819 12.97 -7.30 16.46
C VAL A 819 13.95 -8.45 16.31
N GLU A 820 15.15 -8.32 16.86
CA GLU A 820 16.16 -9.40 16.86
C GLU A 820 15.90 -10.36 18.03
N TYR A 821 16.59 -11.50 18.04
CA TYR A 821 16.43 -12.53 19.09
C TYR A 821 16.73 -12.05 20.52
N ASP A 822 17.45 -10.94 20.68
CA ASP A 822 17.72 -10.29 21.97
C ASP A 822 16.64 -9.26 22.37
N PHE A 823 15.50 -9.24 21.66
CA PHE A 823 14.38 -8.32 21.86
C PHE A 823 14.68 -6.83 21.58
N THR A 824 15.86 -6.53 21.02
CA THR A 824 16.18 -5.18 20.56
C THR A 824 15.56 -4.91 19.19
N VAL A 825 15.14 -3.66 18.96
CA VAL A 825 14.68 -3.22 17.63
C VAL A 825 15.86 -2.60 16.90
N ARG A 826 16.22 -3.16 15.74
CA ARG A 826 17.36 -2.69 14.95
C ARG A 826 16.95 -2.32 13.53
N ASP A 827 17.65 -1.35 12.95
CA ASP A 827 17.54 -1.01 11.54
C ASP A 827 18.36 -1.93 10.63
N ALA A 828 18.26 -1.77 9.30
CA ALA A 828 19.06 -2.53 8.33
C ALA A 828 20.58 -2.35 8.49
N GLY A 829 21.03 -1.25 9.10
CA GLY A 829 22.42 -0.99 9.47
C GLY A 829 22.85 -1.64 10.79
N LYS A 830 21.99 -2.45 11.42
CA LYS A 830 22.17 -3.07 12.74
C LYS A 830 22.31 -2.06 13.90
N ARG A 831 21.90 -0.80 13.70
CA ARG A 831 21.87 0.19 14.78
C ARG A 831 20.65 -0.07 15.65
N ILE A 832 20.85 -0.03 16.97
CA ILE A 832 19.77 -0.22 17.94
C ILE A 832 18.92 1.05 17.96
N VAL A 833 17.63 0.90 17.67
CA VAL A 833 16.61 1.95 17.73
C VAL A 833 15.87 1.89 19.07
N GLN A 834 15.56 0.69 19.56
CA GLN A 834 15.01 0.46 20.89
C GLN A 834 15.74 -0.70 21.58
N PHE A 835 16.06 -0.52 22.86
CA PHE A 835 16.70 -1.56 23.68
C PHE A 835 15.74 -2.69 24.07
N ALA A 836 14.44 -2.40 24.12
CA ALA A 836 13.38 -3.38 24.26
C ALA A 836 12.23 -2.98 23.33
N TYR A 837 11.64 -3.94 22.63
CA TYR A 837 10.48 -3.71 21.78
C TYR A 837 9.34 -3.08 22.59
N GLY A 838 8.87 -1.89 22.18
CA GLY A 838 7.71 -1.25 22.82
C GLY A 838 7.91 -0.87 24.29
N GLU A 839 9.15 -0.83 24.79
CA GLU A 839 9.53 -0.65 26.20
C GLU A 839 9.14 -1.81 27.14
N ASP A 840 8.02 -2.49 26.90
CA ASP A 840 7.49 -3.59 27.72
C ASP A 840 7.76 -4.99 27.15
N GLY A 841 8.21 -5.09 25.90
CA GLY A 841 8.46 -6.35 25.21
C GLY A 841 7.19 -7.10 24.75
N VAL A 842 6.01 -6.47 24.83
CA VAL A 842 4.72 -7.15 24.57
C VAL A 842 4.13 -6.69 23.24
N ASP A 843 3.80 -7.65 22.37
CA ASP A 843 3.00 -7.37 21.18
C ASP A 843 1.59 -6.93 21.57
N VAL A 844 1.15 -5.78 21.06
CA VAL A 844 -0.19 -5.24 21.26
C VAL A 844 -1.28 -6.26 20.93
N SER A 845 -1.08 -7.14 19.95
CA SER A 845 -2.04 -8.20 19.61
C SER A 845 -2.23 -9.24 20.73
N LYS A 846 -1.23 -9.38 21.61
CA LYS A 846 -1.25 -10.26 22.78
C LYS A 846 -1.72 -9.55 24.05
N SER A 847 -1.82 -8.22 24.04
CA SER A 847 -2.38 -7.40 25.14
C SER A 847 -3.92 -7.43 25.21
N GLU A 848 -4.50 -6.93 26.30
CA GLU A 848 -5.95 -6.73 26.45
C GLU A 848 -6.27 -5.24 26.33
N GLY A 849 -6.67 -4.79 25.14
CA GLY A 849 -6.98 -3.38 24.91
C GLY A 849 -5.76 -2.45 25.02
N GLY A 850 -4.55 -2.94 24.74
CA GLY A 850 -3.30 -2.19 24.87
C GLY A 850 -2.78 -2.10 26.31
N LYS A 851 -3.36 -2.85 27.25
CA LYS A 851 -2.90 -2.92 28.65
C LYS A 851 -2.60 -4.37 29.04
N ILE A 852 -1.66 -4.52 29.97
CA ILE A 852 -1.43 -5.77 30.69
C ILE A 852 -2.36 -5.77 31.90
N ASN A 853 -3.28 -6.73 31.97
CA ASN A 853 -4.19 -6.86 33.10
C ASN A 853 -3.49 -7.56 34.27
N VAL A 854 -2.67 -6.79 34.99
CA VAL A 854 -1.88 -7.29 36.14
C VAL A 854 -2.77 -7.92 37.21
N GLY A 855 -3.95 -7.34 37.47
CA GLY A 855 -4.89 -7.87 38.45
C GLY A 855 -5.48 -9.24 38.08
N HIS A 856 -5.66 -9.52 36.78
CA HIS A 856 -6.07 -10.85 36.33
C HIS A 856 -4.91 -11.85 36.44
N ILE A 857 -3.69 -11.45 36.07
CA ILE A 857 -2.49 -12.29 36.20
C ILE A 857 -2.30 -12.72 37.65
N ILE A 858 -2.32 -11.78 38.60
CA ILE A 858 -2.18 -12.04 40.05
C ILE A 858 -3.29 -12.96 40.60
N ARG A 859 -4.47 -13.01 39.98
CA ARG A 859 -5.57 -13.90 40.39
C ARG A 859 -5.49 -15.30 39.76
N THR A 860 -4.67 -15.48 38.73
CA THR A 860 -4.56 -16.75 37.96
C THR A 860 -3.23 -17.47 38.18
N THR A 861 -2.15 -16.76 38.55
CA THR A 861 -0.98 -17.33 39.25
C THR A 861 -1.23 -17.41 40.73
#